data_AF-A0A4R0JXT4-F1
#
_entry.id   AF-A0A4R0JXT4-F1
#
_cell.length_a   1.000
_cell.length_b   1.000
_cell.length_c   1.000
_cell.angle_alpha   90.00
_cell.angle_beta   90.00
_cell.angle_gamma   90.00
#
_symmetry.space_group_name_H-M   'P 1'
#
loop_
_entity.id
_entity.type
_entity.pdbx_description
1 polymer ?
#
loop_
_entity_poly.entity_id
_entity_poly.type
_entity_poly.pdbx_seq_one_letter_code
_entity_poly.pdbx_strand_id
1 'polypeptide(L)'
;MLRRPKILAALAAVALPITALGVSTGGPPAAAAPPGPSAATTSAGAASAFSAAAAKYGVPESVLLAVSYSESRWDDHLGAPSTSGGYGPMHLTAVDPNEVADLSGKRKVANAASLRTLDKASELTGLDSASLRNDTTANINGGAALLASYQRSLGLPVGASTSPAQWYGAVASYAEAGDRVAASGFADDVYSIMARGASRTTNTGQQITMAPVAVTPDKAQADKLALPAGQKPANSGVECPPTLGCEWLPAPYSQYGAGAGDYGNHDLANRPKTGKIDYIVIHDTEGSWQTTLNLVQDPTYVSWQYTMRSSDGHTWQHVKANDVAWQAGNWYVNMHSIGIEHEGFAPQGATWFTEAMYRNSAKLVRYLAAKNHIPLDRAHIIGHDQVPGTIPSTVAGMHWDPGPYFDWEHYFDLLGAPIYGHKIFPVKAGSIVTIKPGFEGNVQVVSNCDAPGTPCTPQATNFVYLRQAPDDNAPLVKDIGLHPNGIDGTTDVSDMGSRAAAGSQYVVAQRQGDWVAVWYLGALGWFKSPASAPDAFAKPGLVVKPKAGKASVPVYGRAYPEEAAYPAGIPYQTVTPLQYSIGAGQAYPVSDLNIETDYYRAVTFAGQPPTDHVQVLGKDRYYQIWFGHRMAYVRAADVDIRPAV
;
A
#
# COMPACT_ATOMS: atom_id res chain seq x y z
N MET A 1 -13.72 16.38 -25.67
CA MET A 1 -14.89 16.65 -24.81
C MET A 1 -14.51 16.31 -23.39
N LEU A 2 -14.24 17.33 -22.57
CA LEU A 2 -14.06 17.15 -21.13
C LEU A 2 -15.39 16.59 -20.60
N ARG A 3 -15.44 15.31 -20.18
CA ARG A 3 -16.53 14.84 -19.33
C ARG A 3 -16.56 15.83 -18.16
N ARG A 4 -17.72 16.47 -17.96
CA ARG A 4 -17.89 17.58 -17.02
C ARG A 4 -17.18 17.24 -15.70
N PRO A 5 -16.32 18.12 -15.16
CA PRO A 5 -15.70 17.91 -13.86
C PRO A 5 -16.80 18.12 -12.81
N LYS A 6 -17.59 17.07 -12.56
CA LYS A 6 -18.48 17.03 -11.39
C LYS A 6 -17.89 16.19 -10.26
N ILE A 7 -16.67 15.68 -10.43
CA ILE A 7 -15.94 14.94 -9.40
C ILE A 7 -14.52 15.54 -9.35
N LEU A 8 -14.42 16.74 -8.79
CA LEU A 8 -13.15 17.36 -8.37
C LEU A 8 -13.34 18.18 -7.08
N ALA A 9 -14.40 17.87 -6.32
CA ALA A 9 -14.70 18.50 -5.05
C ALA A 9 -15.44 17.50 -4.15
N ALA A 10 -14.69 16.59 -3.53
CA ALA A 10 -15.13 15.85 -2.35
C ALA A 10 -13.96 15.73 -1.39
N LEU A 11 -13.47 16.89 -0.93
CA LEU A 11 -12.76 17.20 0.33
C LEU A 11 -12.05 18.55 0.17
N ALA A 12 -12.85 19.61 -0.04
CA ALA A 12 -12.37 20.96 0.24
C ALA A 12 -12.54 21.18 1.74
N ALA A 13 -11.45 21.09 2.50
CA ALA A 13 -11.41 21.56 3.87
C ALA A 13 -11.85 23.04 3.89
N VAL A 14 -12.93 23.33 4.61
CA VAL A 14 -13.45 24.68 4.80
C VAL A 14 -12.43 25.48 5.62
N ALA A 15 -11.59 26.28 4.95
CA ALA A 15 -10.77 27.29 5.60
C ALA A 15 -11.59 28.58 5.77
N LEU A 16 -12.03 28.87 7.00
CA LEU A 16 -12.59 30.16 7.38
C LEU A 16 -11.46 31.18 7.63
N PRO A 17 -11.58 32.44 7.15
CA PRO A 17 -10.61 33.48 7.45
C PRO A 17 -10.84 34.03 8.86
N ILE A 18 -9.86 33.89 9.75
CA ILE A 18 -9.85 34.60 11.03
C ILE A 18 -8.75 35.66 10.99
N THR A 19 -9.20 36.89 11.18
CA THR A 19 -8.41 38.13 11.25
C THR A 19 -7.31 38.07 12.30
N ALA A 20 -6.08 38.35 11.87
CA ALA A 20 -4.90 38.48 12.71
C ALA A 20 -4.94 39.77 13.54
N LEU A 21 -4.76 39.65 14.86
CA LEU A 21 -4.30 40.73 15.74
C LEU A 21 -3.49 40.14 16.90
N GLY A 22 -2.29 40.69 17.14
CA GLY A 22 -1.56 40.55 18.40
C GLY A 22 -0.16 39.96 18.32
N VAL A 23 0.82 40.81 17.99
CA VAL A 23 2.25 40.53 18.15
C VAL A 23 2.59 40.46 19.65
N SER A 24 3.22 39.38 20.08
CA SER A 24 3.84 39.25 21.40
C SER A 24 5.25 38.69 21.22
N THR A 25 6.23 39.52 21.53
CA THR A 25 7.66 39.22 21.49
C THR A 25 8.07 38.45 22.74
N GLY A 26 8.28 37.14 22.62
CA GLY A 26 8.90 36.29 23.65
C GLY A 26 10.16 35.62 23.08
N GLY A 27 11.29 35.78 23.76
CA GLY A 27 12.60 35.29 23.32
C GLY A 27 12.74 33.75 23.27
N PRO A 28 13.88 33.25 22.76
CA PRO A 28 14.08 31.82 22.50
C PRO A 28 14.04 30.97 23.79
N PRO A 29 13.31 29.85 23.82
CA PRO A 29 13.41 28.91 24.93
C PRO A 29 14.76 28.21 24.93
N ALA A 30 15.35 28.08 26.12
CA ALA A 30 16.60 27.39 26.37
C ALA A 30 16.50 25.90 25.99
N ALA A 31 17.58 25.37 25.42
CA ALA A 31 17.73 23.96 25.09
C ALA A 31 17.54 23.07 26.32
N ALA A 32 16.51 22.22 26.29
CA ALA A 32 16.33 21.17 27.28
C ALA A 32 17.33 20.05 27.02
N ALA A 33 18.12 19.70 28.04
CA ALA A 33 19.03 18.56 28.01
C ALA A 33 18.25 17.22 27.86
N PRO A 34 18.83 16.21 27.19
CA PRO A 34 18.17 14.91 27.03
C PRO A 34 17.91 14.25 28.38
N PRO A 35 16.73 13.62 28.60
CA PRO A 35 16.49 12.85 29.80
C PRO A 35 17.44 11.63 29.83
N GLY A 36 18.13 11.45 30.96
CA GLY A 36 18.92 10.26 31.22
C GLY A 36 18.05 8.99 31.24
N PRO A 37 18.65 7.80 31.07
CA PRO A 37 17.90 6.55 31.01
C PRO A 37 17.18 6.31 32.34
N SER A 38 15.84 6.39 32.31
CA SER A 38 15.00 5.84 33.37
C SER A 38 15.23 4.32 33.40
N ALA A 39 15.44 3.77 34.58
CA ALA A 39 15.71 2.36 34.79
C ALA A 39 14.54 1.51 34.23
N ALA A 40 14.76 0.90 33.07
CA ALA A 40 13.92 -0.14 32.54
C ALA A 40 13.98 -1.33 33.51
N THR A 41 12.85 -1.62 34.16
CA THR A 41 12.60 -2.92 34.77
C THR A 41 12.90 -3.98 33.70
N THR A 42 13.89 -4.83 33.95
CA THR A 42 14.30 -5.90 33.04
C THR A 42 13.15 -6.88 32.87
N SER A 43 12.31 -6.66 31.85
CA SER A 43 11.43 -7.69 31.33
C SER A 43 12.31 -8.86 30.87
N ALA A 44 11.93 -10.07 31.25
CA ALA A 44 12.49 -11.25 30.60
C ALA A 44 12.27 -11.07 29.08
N GLY A 45 13.34 -11.18 28.27
CA GLY A 45 13.26 -10.89 26.84
C GLY A 45 12.11 -11.66 26.18
N ALA A 46 11.39 -11.05 25.24
CA ALA A 46 10.14 -11.57 24.69
C ALA A 46 10.23 -13.05 24.23
N ALA A 47 11.40 -13.48 23.76
CA ALA A 47 11.67 -14.88 23.41
C ALA A 47 11.44 -15.87 24.59
N SER A 48 11.84 -15.54 25.81
CA SER A 48 11.61 -16.41 26.97
C SER A 48 10.15 -16.39 27.43
N ALA A 49 9.43 -15.29 27.20
CA ALA A 49 8.00 -15.18 27.46
C ALA A 49 7.18 -16.14 26.58
N PHE A 50 7.54 -16.30 25.30
CA PHE A 50 6.92 -17.29 24.41
C PHE A 50 7.08 -18.72 24.92
N SER A 51 8.31 -19.12 25.25
CA SER A 51 8.59 -20.46 25.77
C SER A 51 7.85 -20.74 27.10
N ALA A 52 7.85 -19.75 28.01
CA ALA A 52 7.14 -19.87 29.28
C ALA A 52 5.62 -19.98 29.11
N ALA A 53 5.02 -19.16 28.24
CA ALA A 53 3.59 -19.22 27.97
C ALA A 53 3.18 -20.52 27.25
N ALA A 54 3.98 -20.97 26.28
CA ALA A 54 3.80 -22.25 25.59
C ALA A 54 3.77 -23.42 26.58
N ALA A 55 4.74 -23.48 27.49
CA ALA A 55 4.79 -24.49 28.56
C ALA A 55 3.60 -24.40 29.52
N LYS A 56 3.25 -23.19 29.96
CA LYS A 56 2.17 -22.94 30.94
C LYS A 56 0.79 -23.34 30.41
N TYR A 57 0.47 -22.98 29.17
CA TYR A 57 -0.85 -23.21 28.58
C TYR A 57 -0.94 -24.49 27.74
N GLY A 58 0.18 -25.17 27.55
CA GLY A 58 0.26 -26.42 26.81
C GLY A 58 0.06 -26.21 25.31
N VAL A 59 0.68 -25.17 24.75
CA VAL A 59 0.70 -24.87 23.31
C VAL A 59 2.11 -25.17 22.80
N PRO A 60 2.31 -25.83 21.64
CA PRO A 60 3.64 -25.92 21.05
C PRO A 60 4.21 -24.53 20.77
N GLU A 61 5.43 -24.26 21.21
CA GLU A 61 6.05 -22.93 21.10
C GLU A 61 6.11 -22.44 19.64
N SER A 62 6.35 -23.35 18.69
CA SER A 62 6.34 -23.02 17.25
C SER A 62 4.98 -22.56 16.73
N VAL A 63 3.88 -23.09 17.28
CA VAL A 63 2.51 -22.63 16.94
C VAL A 63 2.30 -21.23 17.48
N LEU A 64 2.65 -20.99 18.74
CA LEU A 64 2.47 -19.68 19.39
C LEU A 64 3.29 -18.58 18.70
N LEU A 65 4.57 -18.86 18.41
CA LEU A 65 5.45 -17.95 17.67
C LEU A 65 4.91 -17.67 16.27
N ALA A 66 4.45 -18.68 15.54
CA ALA A 66 3.95 -18.51 14.17
C ALA A 66 2.63 -17.72 14.13
N VAL A 67 1.72 -17.93 15.10
CA VAL A 67 0.49 -17.14 15.25
C VAL A 67 0.83 -15.68 15.54
N SER A 68 1.68 -15.43 16.54
CA SER A 68 2.11 -14.06 16.87
C SER A 68 2.78 -13.35 15.70
N TYR A 69 3.62 -14.06 14.94
CA TYR A 69 4.24 -13.51 13.74
C TYR A 69 3.20 -13.16 12.67
N SER A 70 2.18 -14.01 12.51
CA SER A 70 1.09 -13.81 11.54
C SER A 70 0.20 -12.60 11.87
N GLU A 71 0.04 -12.29 13.16
CA GLU A 71 -0.79 -11.18 13.62
C GLU A 71 -0.06 -9.83 13.59
N SER A 72 1.19 -9.80 14.08
CA SER A 72 1.90 -8.56 14.40
C SER A 72 3.36 -8.54 13.96
N ARG A 73 3.87 -9.62 13.35
CA ARG A 73 5.31 -9.86 13.16
C ARG A 73 6.09 -9.82 14.49
N TRP A 74 5.45 -10.21 15.60
CA TRP A 74 5.96 -10.09 16.98
C TRP A 74 6.10 -8.67 17.52
N ASP A 75 5.66 -7.66 16.78
CA ASP A 75 5.75 -6.28 17.24
C ASP A 75 4.74 -5.99 18.36
N ASP A 76 5.13 -5.11 19.27
CA ASP A 76 4.24 -4.55 20.29
C ASP A 76 3.63 -3.24 19.76
N HIS A 77 2.66 -2.68 20.46
CA HIS A 77 2.11 -1.36 20.16
C HIS A 77 2.22 -0.41 21.36
N LEU A 78 3.08 -0.72 22.34
CA LEU A 78 3.37 0.13 23.51
C LEU A 78 2.09 0.56 24.27
N GLY A 79 1.12 -0.36 24.36
CA GLY A 79 -0.18 -0.07 24.99
C GLY A 79 -1.23 0.58 24.09
N ALA A 80 -0.87 0.99 22.88
CA ALA A 80 -1.83 1.46 21.88
C ALA A 80 -2.49 0.27 21.15
N PRO A 81 -3.77 0.39 20.75
CA PRO A 81 -4.39 -0.59 19.85
C PRO A 81 -3.92 -0.40 18.41
N SER A 82 -3.95 -1.48 17.62
CA SER A 82 -4.06 -1.42 16.16
C SER A 82 -5.44 -0.86 15.74
N THR A 83 -5.66 -0.54 14.45
CA THR A 83 -7.01 -0.14 13.99
C THR A 83 -8.07 -1.23 14.11
N SER A 84 -7.66 -2.50 14.13
CA SER A 84 -8.53 -3.64 14.48
C SER A 84 -8.85 -3.72 15.98
N GLY A 85 -8.30 -2.81 16.80
CA GLY A 85 -8.43 -2.82 18.25
C GLY A 85 -7.56 -3.86 18.96
N GLY A 86 -6.57 -4.43 18.26
CA GLY A 86 -5.67 -5.46 18.78
C GLY A 86 -4.48 -4.87 19.52
N TYR A 87 -4.09 -5.50 20.62
CA TYR A 87 -2.96 -5.07 21.46
C TYR A 87 -1.85 -6.10 21.49
N GLY A 88 -0.61 -5.62 21.54
CA GLY A 88 0.61 -6.41 21.74
C GLY A 88 0.88 -7.47 20.66
N PRO A 89 1.91 -8.31 20.86
CA PRO A 89 2.37 -9.26 19.85
C PRO A 89 1.37 -10.36 19.51
N MET A 90 0.40 -10.65 20.37
CA MET A 90 -0.68 -11.61 20.10
C MET A 90 -1.93 -10.95 19.53
N HIS A 91 -1.92 -9.63 19.32
CA HIS A 91 -3.02 -8.85 18.75
C HIS A 91 -4.38 -9.14 19.43
N LEU A 92 -4.38 -9.09 20.77
CA LEU A 92 -5.57 -9.33 21.57
C LEU A 92 -6.55 -8.17 21.40
N THR A 93 -7.71 -8.41 20.80
CA THR A 93 -8.68 -7.37 20.44
C THR A 93 -9.52 -6.95 21.64
N ALA A 94 -9.66 -5.64 21.84
CA ALA A 94 -10.52 -5.06 22.86
C ALA A 94 -11.29 -3.87 22.28
N VAL A 95 -12.22 -4.16 21.37
CA VAL A 95 -13.13 -3.14 20.80
C VAL A 95 -14.36 -3.04 21.69
N ASP A 96 -14.67 -1.85 22.24
CA ASP A 96 -15.90 -1.64 23.01
C ASP A 96 -17.11 -1.83 22.07
N PRO A 97 -18.11 -2.69 22.39
CA PRO A 97 -19.32 -2.83 21.59
C PRO A 97 -20.08 -1.52 21.31
N ASN A 98 -19.89 -0.50 22.16
CA ASN A 98 -20.40 0.86 21.98
C ASN A 98 -19.44 1.77 21.19
N GLU A 99 -18.16 1.42 21.03
CA GLU A 99 -17.25 2.00 20.03
C GLU A 99 -17.33 1.26 18.68
N VAL A 100 -17.90 0.05 18.64
CA VAL A 100 -18.50 -0.56 17.44
C VAL A 100 -19.79 0.17 17.02
N ALA A 101 -20.19 1.23 17.76
CA ALA A 101 -21.07 2.23 17.20
C ALA A 101 -20.36 2.92 16.03
N ASP A 102 -20.67 2.43 14.83
CA ASP A 102 -21.33 3.28 13.85
C ASP A 102 -20.74 4.72 13.77
N LEU A 103 -19.76 4.92 12.88
CA LEU A 103 -19.68 6.15 12.08
C LEU A 103 -20.50 6.01 10.78
N SER A 104 -21.33 4.98 10.66
CA SER A 104 -22.11 4.61 9.48
C SER A 104 -23.34 3.76 9.84
N GLY A 105 -24.53 4.38 9.75
CA GLY A 105 -25.82 3.88 10.23
C GLY A 105 -26.03 2.35 10.23
N LYS A 106 -26.27 1.81 11.42
CA LYS A 106 -27.01 0.58 11.76
C LYS A 106 -26.94 -0.58 10.75
N ARG A 107 -25.82 -1.30 10.73
CA ARG A 107 -25.79 -2.75 10.47
C ARG A 107 -24.60 -3.40 11.18
N LYS A 108 -24.84 -4.46 11.96
CA LYS A 108 -23.82 -5.16 12.75
C LYS A 108 -22.80 -5.86 11.84
N VAL A 109 -21.54 -5.44 11.90
CA VAL A 109 -20.38 -6.14 11.34
C VAL A 109 -19.65 -6.84 12.48
N ALA A 110 -19.30 -8.12 12.29
CA ALA A 110 -18.72 -9.05 13.26
C ALA A 110 -19.55 -9.30 14.55
N ASN A 111 -19.48 -10.52 15.08
CA ASN A 111 -20.06 -10.80 16.41
C ASN A 111 -19.25 -10.00 17.44
N ALA A 112 -19.87 -9.19 18.30
CA ALA A 112 -19.16 -8.41 19.32
C ALA A 112 -18.21 -9.24 20.21
N ALA A 113 -18.40 -10.57 20.25
CA ALA A 113 -17.48 -11.51 20.91
C ALA A 113 -16.14 -11.73 20.17
N SER A 114 -16.13 -11.68 18.84
CA SER A 114 -14.92 -11.92 18.02
C SER A 114 -13.96 -10.71 18.01
N LEU A 115 -14.42 -9.56 18.51
CA LEU A 115 -13.65 -8.32 18.68
C LEU A 115 -13.19 -8.07 20.13
N ARG A 116 -13.37 -9.05 21.02
CA ARG A 116 -13.09 -8.96 22.46
C ARG A 116 -12.21 -10.10 22.97
N THR A 117 -11.22 -10.53 22.17
CA THR A 117 -10.33 -11.62 22.56
C THR A 117 -9.47 -11.26 23.79
N LEU A 118 -9.22 -9.97 24.04
CA LEU A 118 -8.52 -9.49 25.23
C LEU A 118 -9.29 -9.77 26.52
N ASP A 119 -10.61 -9.59 26.52
CA ASP A 119 -11.42 -9.88 27.71
C ASP A 119 -11.50 -11.38 27.98
N LYS A 120 -11.59 -12.17 26.90
CA LYS A 120 -11.51 -13.62 27.02
C LYS A 120 -10.14 -14.07 27.54
N ALA A 121 -9.06 -13.44 27.08
CA ALA A 121 -7.72 -13.68 27.59
C ALA A 121 -7.60 -13.28 29.07
N SER A 122 -8.23 -12.19 29.50
CA SER A 122 -8.29 -11.77 30.91
C SER A 122 -8.94 -12.86 31.77
N GLU A 123 -10.10 -13.37 31.37
CA GLU A 123 -10.79 -14.48 32.06
C GLU A 123 -9.94 -15.75 32.14
N LEU A 124 -9.29 -16.13 31.03
CA LEU A 124 -8.50 -17.36 30.93
C LEU A 124 -7.19 -17.31 31.71
N THR A 125 -6.61 -16.12 31.88
CA THR A 125 -5.30 -15.93 32.54
C THR A 125 -5.41 -15.45 33.97
N GLY A 126 -6.52 -14.77 34.34
CA GLY A 126 -6.66 -14.04 35.59
C GLY A 126 -5.91 -12.70 35.62
N LEU A 127 -5.32 -12.27 34.51
CA LEU A 127 -4.63 -10.99 34.37
C LEU A 127 -5.65 -9.89 34.06
N ASP A 128 -5.45 -8.68 34.59
CA ASP A 128 -6.30 -7.55 34.26
C ASP A 128 -6.08 -7.04 32.82
N SER A 129 -7.08 -6.36 32.26
CA SER A 129 -7.04 -5.86 30.89
C SER A 129 -5.93 -4.84 30.65
N ALA A 130 -5.53 -4.06 31.65
CA ALA A 130 -4.45 -3.08 31.48
C ALA A 130 -3.10 -3.78 31.33
N SER A 131 -2.84 -4.84 32.09
CA SER A 131 -1.67 -5.68 31.94
C SER A 131 -1.61 -6.32 30.54
N LEU A 132 -2.72 -6.89 30.06
CA LEU A 132 -2.77 -7.49 28.71
C LEU A 132 -2.55 -6.49 27.56
N ARG A 133 -2.83 -5.20 27.79
CA ARG A 133 -2.58 -4.12 26.81
C ARG A 133 -1.15 -3.63 26.83
N ASN A 134 -0.56 -3.48 28.01
CA ASN A 134 0.69 -2.73 28.21
C ASN A 134 1.92 -3.60 28.48
N ASP A 135 1.74 -4.88 28.84
CA ASP A 135 2.85 -5.79 29.13
C ASP A 135 2.93 -6.91 28.08
N THR A 136 4.05 -6.96 27.37
CA THR A 136 4.31 -7.93 26.31
C THR A 136 4.19 -9.38 26.81
N THR A 137 4.67 -9.67 28.03
CA THR A 137 4.62 -11.03 28.60
C THR A 137 3.18 -11.43 28.94
N ALA A 138 2.42 -10.52 29.55
CA ALA A 138 1.00 -10.72 29.83
C ALA A 138 0.23 -10.97 28.54
N ASN A 139 0.48 -10.18 27.49
CA ASN A 139 -0.14 -10.34 26.18
C ASN A 139 0.15 -11.71 25.56
N ILE A 140 1.41 -12.15 25.58
CA ILE A 140 1.82 -13.50 25.14
C ILE A 140 1.12 -14.60 25.94
N ASN A 141 0.98 -14.44 27.26
CA ASN A 141 0.22 -15.37 28.09
C ASN A 141 -1.27 -15.41 27.69
N GLY A 142 -1.86 -14.25 27.38
CA GLY A 142 -3.24 -14.13 26.91
C GLY A 142 -3.48 -14.88 25.60
N GLY A 143 -2.64 -14.65 24.59
CA GLY A 143 -2.75 -15.34 23.30
C GLY A 143 -2.54 -16.86 23.40
N ALA A 144 -1.58 -17.31 24.22
CA ALA A 144 -1.37 -18.73 24.49
C ALA A 144 -2.58 -19.37 25.18
N ALA A 145 -3.19 -18.67 26.14
CA ALA A 145 -4.39 -19.13 26.82
C ALA A 145 -5.59 -19.25 25.87
N LEU A 146 -5.76 -18.30 24.94
CA LEU A 146 -6.79 -18.34 23.90
C LEU A 146 -6.62 -19.54 22.97
N LEU A 147 -5.41 -19.75 22.42
CA LEU A 147 -5.13 -20.92 21.57
C LEU A 147 -5.46 -22.24 22.29
N ALA A 148 -5.03 -22.38 23.55
CA ALA A 148 -5.36 -23.55 24.35
C ALA A 148 -6.87 -23.69 24.61
N SER A 149 -7.59 -22.58 24.77
CA SER A 149 -9.05 -22.56 24.90
C SER A 149 -9.74 -23.05 23.62
N TYR A 150 -9.31 -22.59 22.43
CA TYR A 150 -9.85 -23.04 21.14
C TYR A 150 -9.54 -24.52 20.89
N GLN A 151 -8.33 -24.97 21.21
CA GLN A 151 -7.98 -26.39 21.09
C GLN A 151 -8.90 -27.28 21.93
N ARG A 152 -9.18 -26.88 23.18
CA ARG A 152 -10.11 -27.60 24.07
C ARG A 152 -11.56 -27.58 23.56
N SER A 153 -12.04 -26.46 23.04
CA SER A 153 -13.42 -26.35 22.54
C SER A 153 -13.68 -27.25 21.34
N LEU A 154 -12.65 -27.55 20.55
CA LEU A 154 -12.69 -28.50 19.43
C LEU A 154 -12.57 -29.97 19.87
N GLY A 155 -12.42 -30.23 21.18
CA GLY A 155 -12.23 -31.57 21.75
C GLY A 155 -10.87 -32.19 21.39
N LEU A 156 -9.87 -31.35 21.12
CA LEU A 156 -8.52 -31.78 20.73
C LEU A 156 -7.55 -31.72 21.93
N PRO A 157 -6.50 -32.56 21.96
CA PRO A 157 -5.55 -32.58 23.06
C PRO A 157 -4.74 -31.28 23.14
N VAL A 158 -4.47 -30.85 24.37
CA VAL A 158 -3.51 -29.79 24.72
C VAL A 158 -2.26 -30.39 25.35
N GLY A 159 -1.16 -29.64 25.34
CA GLY A 159 0.12 -30.00 25.94
C GLY A 159 1.27 -29.50 25.07
N ALA A 160 2.32 -28.94 25.67
CA ALA A 160 3.46 -28.39 24.93
C ALA A 160 4.20 -29.45 24.08
N SER A 161 4.05 -30.73 24.41
CA SER A 161 4.57 -31.88 23.67
C SER A 161 3.63 -32.43 22.60
N THR A 162 2.43 -31.88 22.45
CA THR A 162 1.52 -32.25 21.36
C THR A 162 2.14 -31.86 20.01
N SER A 163 1.83 -32.60 18.96
CA SER A 163 2.38 -32.29 17.64
C SER A 163 1.80 -30.96 17.16
N PRO A 164 2.62 -30.01 16.66
CA PRO A 164 2.12 -28.80 16.02
C PRO A 164 1.07 -29.08 14.94
N ALA A 165 1.15 -30.21 14.23
CA ALA A 165 0.19 -30.62 13.20
C ALA A 165 -1.26 -30.69 13.71
N GLN A 166 -1.45 -30.93 15.02
CA GLN A 166 -2.75 -31.16 15.65
C GLN A 166 -3.42 -29.86 16.12
N TRP A 167 -2.86 -28.69 15.81
CA TRP A 167 -3.37 -27.39 16.25
C TRP A 167 -4.06 -26.58 15.15
N TYR A 168 -4.21 -27.13 13.95
CA TYR A 168 -4.73 -26.40 12.79
C TYR A 168 -6.11 -25.79 13.06
N GLY A 169 -7.02 -26.53 13.70
CA GLY A 169 -8.34 -26.03 14.04
C GLY A 169 -8.29 -24.84 15.01
N ALA A 170 -7.46 -24.93 16.06
CA ALA A 170 -7.31 -23.85 17.04
C ALA A 170 -6.67 -22.59 16.44
N VAL A 171 -5.68 -22.77 15.56
CA VAL A 171 -5.08 -21.68 14.79
C VAL A 171 -6.12 -21.04 13.86
N ALA A 172 -6.93 -21.84 13.17
CA ALA A 172 -8.01 -21.32 12.32
C ALA A 172 -9.06 -20.54 13.12
N SER A 173 -9.39 -20.97 14.34
CA SER A 173 -10.28 -20.23 15.24
C SER A 173 -9.70 -18.88 15.68
N TYR A 174 -8.37 -18.78 15.81
CA TYR A 174 -7.70 -17.54 16.21
C TYR A 174 -7.93 -16.38 15.23
N ALA A 175 -8.18 -16.70 13.96
CA ALA A 175 -8.47 -15.71 12.93
C ALA A 175 -9.79 -14.94 13.16
N GLU A 176 -10.67 -15.46 14.04
CA GLU A 176 -11.98 -14.87 14.32
C GLU A 176 -12.85 -14.64 13.05
N ALA A 177 -12.59 -15.42 12.00
CA ALA A 177 -13.19 -15.25 10.70
C ALA A 177 -14.65 -15.70 10.64
N GLY A 178 -15.44 -15.08 9.74
CA GLY A 178 -16.87 -15.38 9.58
C GLY A 178 -17.18 -16.71 8.89
N ASP A 179 -16.21 -17.34 8.24
CA ASP A 179 -16.37 -18.63 7.54
C ASP A 179 -15.10 -19.49 7.54
N ARG A 180 -15.27 -20.77 7.15
CA ARG A 180 -14.17 -21.77 7.14
C ARG A 180 -13.10 -21.50 6.09
N VAL A 181 -13.39 -20.79 4.98
CA VAL A 181 -12.41 -20.47 3.95
C VAL A 181 -11.41 -19.46 4.48
N ALA A 182 -11.90 -18.35 5.05
CA ALA A 182 -11.06 -17.31 5.64
C ALA A 182 -10.27 -17.85 6.85
N ALA A 183 -10.92 -18.59 7.75
CA ALA A 183 -10.26 -19.23 8.90
C ALA A 183 -9.14 -20.20 8.47
N SER A 184 -9.39 -21.03 7.46
CA SER A 184 -8.38 -21.93 6.90
C SER A 184 -7.25 -21.18 6.20
N GLY A 185 -7.56 -20.06 5.53
CA GLY A 185 -6.57 -19.20 4.89
C GLY A 185 -5.55 -18.65 5.89
N PHE A 186 -6.00 -18.18 7.06
CA PHE A 186 -5.14 -17.75 8.15
C PHE A 186 -4.29 -18.90 8.72
N ALA A 187 -4.89 -20.08 8.92
CA ALA A 187 -4.14 -21.23 9.40
C ALA A 187 -3.06 -21.68 8.41
N ASP A 188 -3.39 -21.78 7.12
CA ASP A 188 -2.41 -22.09 6.06
C ASP A 188 -1.23 -21.11 6.06
N ASP A 189 -1.52 -19.85 6.31
CA ASP A 189 -0.58 -18.77 6.45
C ASP A 189 0.36 -18.93 7.66
N VAL A 190 -0.17 -19.28 8.82
CA VAL A 190 0.60 -19.58 10.04
C VAL A 190 1.51 -20.79 9.82
N TYR A 191 0.99 -21.85 9.19
CA TYR A 191 1.77 -23.06 8.94
C TYR A 191 2.86 -22.84 7.87
N SER A 192 2.63 -21.95 6.89
CA SER A 192 3.66 -21.52 5.94
C SER A 192 4.80 -20.77 6.65
N ILE A 193 4.47 -19.87 7.59
CA ILE A 193 5.46 -19.18 8.43
C ILE A 193 6.24 -20.19 9.29
N MET A 194 5.55 -21.15 9.88
CA MET A 194 6.18 -22.20 10.69
C MET A 194 7.13 -23.06 9.85
N ALA A 195 6.73 -23.46 8.65
CA ALA A 195 7.52 -24.29 7.74
C ALA A 195 8.80 -23.58 7.25
N ARG A 196 8.76 -22.27 7.06
CA ARG A 196 9.91 -21.47 6.57
C ARG A 196 10.78 -20.89 7.68
N GLY A 197 10.27 -20.81 8.92
CA GLY A 197 10.89 -20.08 10.02
C GLY A 197 10.80 -18.56 9.86
N ALA A 198 11.21 -17.82 10.88
CA ALA A 198 11.29 -16.36 10.83
C ALA A 198 12.35 -15.84 11.80
N SER A 199 12.94 -14.67 11.52
CA SER A 199 13.83 -13.96 12.43
C SER A 199 13.65 -12.46 12.22
N ARG A 200 13.55 -11.69 13.31
CA ARG A 200 13.25 -10.26 13.27
C ARG A 200 13.70 -9.57 14.57
N THR A 201 14.17 -8.33 14.43
CA THR A 201 14.22 -7.37 15.53
C THR A 201 12.86 -6.68 15.62
N THR A 202 12.14 -6.81 16.73
CA THR A 202 10.85 -6.14 16.90
C THR A 202 11.01 -4.63 16.96
N ASN A 203 9.91 -3.91 16.83
CA ASN A 203 9.85 -2.46 17.04
C ASN A 203 10.26 -2.01 18.47
N THR A 204 10.31 -2.94 19.43
CA THR A 204 10.85 -2.72 20.80
C THR A 204 12.32 -3.13 20.95
N GLY A 205 13.00 -3.48 19.86
CA GLY A 205 14.41 -3.86 19.84
C GLY A 205 14.71 -5.31 20.25
N GLN A 206 13.68 -6.16 20.42
CA GLN A 206 13.86 -7.55 20.81
C GLN A 206 14.21 -8.42 19.60
N GLN A 207 15.27 -9.21 19.67
CA GLN A 207 15.56 -10.22 18.65
C GLN A 207 14.76 -11.49 18.91
N ILE A 208 13.88 -11.86 17.98
CA ILE A 208 13.10 -13.09 18.06
C ILE A 208 13.42 -13.95 16.83
N THR A 209 13.59 -15.25 17.05
CA THR A 209 13.85 -16.22 15.99
C THR A 209 13.02 -17.47 16.22
N MET A 210 12.32 -17.89 15.18
CA MET A 210 11.63 -19.16 15.08
C MET A 210 12.31 -20.01 14.01
N ALA A 211 12.92 -21.12 14.43
CA ALA A 211 13.50 -22.08 13.49
C ALA A 211 12.40 -22.68 12.59
N PRO A 212 12.71 -23.02 11.32
CA PRO A 212 11.77 -23.73 10.45
C PRO A 212 11.36 -25.07 11.06
N VAL A 213 10.06 -25.35 11.09
CA VAL A 213 9.50 -26.63 11.56
C VAL A 213 8.73 -27.28 10.42
N ALA A 214 9.26 -28.38 9.90
CA ALA A 214 8.57 -29.18 8.90
C ALA A 214 7.38 -29.91 9.54
N VAL A 215 6.16 -29.45 9.23
CA VAL A 215 4.93 -30.02 9.76
C VAL A 215 3.88 -30.11 8.67
N THR A 216 3.13 -31.20 8.64
CA THR A 216 1.94 -31.33 7.79
C THR A 216 0.72 -31.08 8.66
N PRO A 217 0.00 -29.96 8.49
CA PRO A 217 -1.19 -29.66 9.29
C PRO A 217 -2.31 -30.67 9.07
N ASP A 218 -3.01 -31.05 10.14
CA ASP A 218 -4.28 -31.77 10.06
C ASP A 218 -5.42 -30.81 9.68
N LYS A 219 -5.51 -30.50 8.38
CA LYS A 219 -6.51 -29.55 7.86
C LYS A 219 -7.96 -30.01 8.05
N ALA A 220 -8.19 -31.31 8.28
CA ALA A 220 -9.54 -31.82 8.57
C ALA A 220 -10.11 -31.26 9.88
N GLN A 221 -9.26 -30.72 10.77
CA GLN A 221 -9.72 -30.02 11.96
C GLN A 221 -10.54 -28.78 11.66
N ALA A 222 -10.39 -28.16 10.47
CA ALA A 222 -11.25 -27.08 10.01
C ALA A 222 -12.74 -27.45 10.04
N ASP A 223 -13.06 -28.74 9.86
CA ASP A 223 -14.44 -29.20 9.81
C ASP A 223 -15.14 -29.19 11.17
N LYS A 224 -14.35 -29.12 12.26
CA LYS A 224 -14.83 -29.00 13.63
C LYS A 224 -15.23 -27.56 13.99
N LEU A 225 -14.85 -26.56 13.20
CA LEU A 225 -15.24 -25.18 13.45
C LEU A 225 -16.75 -25.02 13.19
N ALA A 226 -17.46 -24.43 14.15
CA ALA A 226 -18.87 -24.08 14.02
C ALA A 226 -19.09 -22.83 13.15
N LEU A 227 -18.44 -22.78 11.99
CA LEU A 227 -18.51 -21.71 11.01
C LEU A 227 -19.21 -22.19 9.73
N PRO A 228 -19.93 -21.31 9.01
CA PRO A 228 -20.35 -21.56 7.64
C PRO A 228 -19.18 -22.01 6.76
N ALA A 229 -19.44 -22.85 5.76
CA ALA A 229 -18.40 -23.35 4.87
C ALA A 229 -17.69 -22.23 4.08
N GLY A 230 -18.34 -21.08 3.87
CA GLY A 230 -17.86 -20.01 3.00
C GLY A 230 -18.05 -20.34 1.51
N GLN A 231 -17.91 -19.34 0.64
CA GLN A 231 -17.87 -19.56 -0.81
C GLN A 231 -16.43 -19.61 -1.30
N LYS A 232 -16.03 -20.70 -1.94
CA LYS A 232 -14.76 -20.75 -2.67
C LYS A 232 -14.89 -19.92 -3.96
N PRO A 233 -13.91 -19.05 -4.32
CA PRO A 233 -13.96 -18.21 -5.52
C PRO A 233 -14.28 -18.96 -6.82
N ALA A 234 -13.84 -20.23 -6.91
CA ALA A 234 -14.08 -21.11 -8.06
C ALA A 234 -15.59 -21.31 -8.41
N ASN A 235 -16.50 -21.03 -7.48
CA ASN A 235 -17.95 -21.22 -7.64
C ASN A 235 -18.75 -19.91 -7.68
N SER A 236 -18.13 -18.74 -7.50
CA SER A 236 -18.83 -17.45 -7.34
C SER A 236 -18.59 -16.44 -8.48
N GLY A 237 -17.82 -16.82 -9.50
CA GLY A 237 -17.42 -15.94 -10.60
C GLY A 237 -16.44 -14.82 -10.18
N VAL A 238 -16.09 -14.73 -8.90
CA VAL A 238 -15.13 -13.77 -8.33
C VAL A 238 -13.70 -14.12 -8.76
N GLU A 239 -12.90 -13.11 -9.05
CA GLU A 239 -11.55 -13.26 -9.59
C GLU A 239 -10.48 -13.21 -8.49
N CYS A 240 -10.46 -14.23 -7.64
CA CYS A 240 -9.51 -14.34 -6.52
C CYS A 240 -8.79 -15.70 -6.48
N PRO A 241 -7.61 -15.77 -5.83
CA PRO A 241 -6.95 -17.06 -5.60
C PRO A 241 -7.80 -17.93 -4.65
N PRO A 242 -7.76 -19.27 -4.77
CA PRO A 242 -8.55 -20.18 -3.94
C PRO A 242 -8.29 -20.09 -2.43
N THR A 243 -7.14 -19.52 -2.04
CA THR A 243 -6.69 -19.35 -0.66
C THR A 243 -7.10 -18.02 -0.04
N LEU A 244 -7.88 -17.19 -0.76
CA LEU A 244 -8.41 -15.93 -0.28
C LEU A 244 -9.94 -15.99 -0.29
N GLY A 245 -10.56 -15.71 0.85
CA GLY A 245 -11.99 -15.48 0.93
C GLY A 245 -12.32 -14.17 0.23
N CYS A 246 -12.99 -14.25 -0.92
CA CYS A 246 -13.47 -13.09 -1.65
C CYS A 246 -14.95 -13.21 -1.94
N GLU A 247 -15.68 -12.14 -1.68
CA GLU A 247 -17.10 -12.04 -2.03
C GLU A 247 -17.31 -11.04 -3.16
N TRP A 248 -18.56 -11.00 -3.64
CA TRP A 248 -19.00 -10.12 -4.71
C TRP A 248 -19.95 -9.07 -4.16
N LEU A 249 -19.60 -7.80 -4.30
CA LEU A 249 -20.52 -6.68 -4.14
C LEU A 249 -20.37 -5.74 -5.34
N PRO A 250 -21.25 -5.83 -6.34
CA PRO A 250 -21.03 -5.11 -7.60
C PRO A 250 -21.06 -3.60 -7.41
N ALA A 251 -20.11 -2.89 -8.05
CA ALA A 251 -20.31 -1.49 -8.40
C ALA A 251 -21.40 -1.43 -9.48
N PRO A 252 -22.44 -0.59 -9.35
CA PRO A 252 -23.55 -0.59 -10.29
C PRO A 252 -23.14 -0.02 -11.65
N TYR A 253 -23.47 -0.75 -12.71
CA TYR A 253 -23.48 -0.22 -14.07
C TYR A 253 -24.92 0.13 -14.45
N SER A 254 -25.31 1.39 -14.26
CA SER A 254 -26.67 1.84 -14.55
C SER A 254 -26.68 3.27 -15.09
N GLN A 255 -27.63 3.57 -15.98
CA GLN A 255 -27.93 4.93 -16.39
C GLN A 255 -28.75 5.61 -15.29
N TYR A 256 -28.21 6.68 -14.70
CA TYR A 256 -28.87 7.43 -13.62
C TYR A 256 -29.44 8.78 -14.07
N GLY A 257 -29.10 9.24 -15.29
CA GLY A 257 -29.58 10.51 -15.83
C GLY A 257 -30.02 10.44 -17.30
N ALA A 258 -30.61 11.53 -17.80
CA ALA A 258 -31.15 11.60 -19.15
C ALA A 258 -30.07 11.66 -20.25
N GLY A 259 -28.86 12.10 -19.93
CA GLY A 259 -27.74 12.13 -20.86
C GLY A 259 -27.15 10.75 -21.07
N ALA A 260 -26.71 10.46 -22.29
CA ALA A 260 -26.06 9.18 -22.61
C ALA A 260 -24.78 8.93 -21.80
N GLY A 261 -24.14 10.00 -21.28
CA GLY A 261 -22.97 9.95 -20.41
C GLY A 261 -23.28 9.97 -18.90
N ASP A 262 -24.56 9.98 -18.51
CA ASP A 262 -24.98 9.98 -17.10
C ASP A 262 -25.19 8.53 -16.63
N TYR A 263 -24.09 7.77 -16.52
CA TYR A 263 -24.10 6.36 -16.12
C TYR A 263 -22.94 5.97 -15.21
N GLY A 264 -23.12 4.82 -14.57
CA GLY A 264 -22.38 4.38 -13.39
C GLY A 264 -20.91 4.03 -13.55
N ASN A 265 -20.36 3.58 -12.43
CA ASN A 265 -19.01 3.85 -11.93
C ASN A 265 -17.81 3.33 -12.75
N HIS A 266 -18.04 2.64 -13.86
CA HIS A 266 -17.03 1.96 -14.66
C HIS A 266 -17.49 1.89 -16.12
N ASP A 267 -16.59 1.52 -17.02
CA ASP A 267 -16.91 1.29 -18.43
C ASP A 267 -16.78 -0.19 -18.78
N LEU A 268 -17.78 -0.72 -19.50
CA LEU A 268 -17.72 -2.08 -20.01
C LEU A 268 -16.58 -2.20 -21.02
N ALA A 269 -15.83 -3.28 -20.93
CA ALA A 269 -14.75 -3.58 -21.85
C ALA A 269 -14.54 -5.09 -21.98
N ASN A 270 -13.51 -5.49 -22.71
CA ASN A 270 -13.18 -6.90 -22.89
C ASN A 270 -11.67 -7.10 -22.73
N ARG A 271 -11.08 -6.50 -21.70
CA ARG A 271 -9.63 -6.62 -21.43
C ARG A 271 -9.28 -8.09 -21.10
N PRO A 272 -8.16 -8.61 -21.61
CA PRO A 272 -7.10 -7.91 -22.32
C PRO A 272 -7.28 -7.79 -23.86
N LYS A 273 -8.43 -8.18 -24.43
CA LYS A 273 -8.66 -8.12 -25.90
C LYS A 273 -8.80 -6.69 -26.43
N THR A 274 -9.30 -5.77 -25.61
CA THR A 274 -9.50 -4.34 -25.95
C THR A 274 -8.48 -3.42 -25.27
N GLY A 275 -7.31 -3.97 -24.90
CA GLY A 275 -6.20 -3.25 -24.23
C GLY A 275 -5.60 -4.09 -23.12
N LYS A 276 -4.27 -4.02 -22.97
CA LYS A 276 -3.55 -4.76 -21.91
C LYS A 276 -3.86 -4.22 -20.52
N ILE A 277 -3.73 -5.08 -19.52
CA ILE A 277 -3.70 -4.67 -18.11
C ILE A 277 -2.24 -4.74 -17.69
N ASP A 278 -1.63 -3.58 -17.52
CA ASP A 278 -0.20 -3.42 -17.24
C ASP A 278 0.06 -3.07 -15.77
N TYR A 279 -0.95 -2.57 -15.05
CA TYR A 279 -0.79 -2.07 -13.67
C TYR A 279 -1.74 -2.72 -12.67
N ILE A 280 -1.27 -2.81 -11.43
CA ILE A 280 -2.13 -2.87 -10.25
C ILE A 280 -1.86 -1.62 -9.44
N VAL A 281 -2.90 -0.84 -9.16
CA VAL A 281 -2.82 0.40 -8.37
C VAL A 281 -3.29 0.10 -6.95
N ILE A 282 -2.44 0.42 -5.99
CA ILE A 282 -2.68 0.30 -4.56
C ILE A 282 -3.18 1.66 -4.07
N HIS A 283 -4.32 1.63 -3.42
CA HIS A 283 -4.97 2.79 -2.81
C HIS A 283 -5.17 2.54 -1.33
N ASP A 284 -5.34 3.61 -0.57
CA ASP A 284 -6.17 3.59 0.62
C ASP A 284 -7.44 4.43 0.41
N THR A 285 -8.49 4.11 1.17
CA THR A 285 -9.84 4.62 0.90
C THR A 285 -10.12 6.02 1.41
N GLU A 286 -9.24 6.59 2.24
CA GLU A 286 -9.50 7.79 3.05
C GLU A 286 -10.87 7.72 3.78
N GLY A 287 -11.16 6.55 4.36
CA GLY A 287 -12.49 6.21 4.83
C GLY A 287 -12.59 4.87 5.58
N SER A 288 -13.72 4.69 6.26
CA SER A 288 -14.04 3.43 6.95
C SER A 288 -14.67 2.41 6.01
N TRP A 289 -14.63 1.12 6.38
CA TRP A 289 -15.17 0.00 5.61
C TRP A 289 -16.57 0.27 5.06
N GLN A 290 -17.52 0.63 5.93
CA GLN A 290 -18.90 0.86 5.50
C GLN A 290 -19.04 2.11 4.61
N THR A 291 -18.21 3.14 4.83
CA THR A 291 -18.18 4.32 3.95
C THR A 291 -17.74 3.90 2.55
N THR A 292 -16.65 3.14 2.45
CA THR A 292 -16.12 2.59 1.20
C THR A 292 -17.16 1.72 0.47
N LEU A 293 -17.88 0.86 1.20
CA LEU A 293 -18.96 0.06 0.64
C LEU A 293 -20.14 0.90 0.14
N ASN A 294 -20.48 2.00 0.82
CA ASN A 294 -21.53 2.89 0.35
C ASN A 294 -21.09 3.63 -0.93
N LEU A 295 -19.83 4.10 -0.98
CA LEU A 295 -19.28 4.84 -2.12
C LEU A 295 -19.22 3.98 -3.39
N VAL A 296 -18.75 2.73 -3.30
CA VAL A 296 -18.66 1.85 -4.48
C VAL A 296 -20.04 1.45 -5.02
N GLN A 297 -21.08 1.51 -4.19
CA GLN A 297 -22.45 1.21 -4.58
C GLN A 297 -23.25 2.43 -5.04
N ASP A 298 -22.72 3.65 -4.92
CA ASP A 298 -23.36 4.86 -5.42
C ASP A 298 -23.17 4.94 -6.95
N PRO A 299 -24.21 4.78 -7.78
CA PRO A 299 -24.09 4.82 -9.23
C PRO A 299 -23.65 6.17 -9.79
N THR A 300 -23.58 7.22 -8.97
CA THR A 300 -23.13 8.54 -9.41
C THR A 300 -21.66 8.83 -9.08
N TYR A 301 -20.97 7.87 -8.47
CA TYR A 301 -19.59 8.01 -8.01
C TYR A 301 -18.58 7.20 -8.86
N VAL A 302 -17.32 7.18 -8.44
CA VAL A 302 -16.25 6.37 -9.05
C VAL A 302 -16.28 4.92 -8.53
N SER A 303 -15.43 4.05 -9.08
CA SER A 303 -15.26 2.66 -8.58
C SER A 303 -13.83 2.17 -8.73
N TRP A 304 -13.61 1.00 -8.15
CA TRP A 304 -12.37 0.21 -8.14
C TRP A 304 -12.76 -1.28 -8.23
N GLN A 305 -11.79 -2.16 -8.46
CA GLN A 305 -12.07 -3.58 -8.63
C GLN A 305 -12.20 -4.32 -7.30
N TYR A 306 -11.44 -3.93 -6.27
CA TYR A 306 -11.44 -4.62 -4.98
C TYR A 306 -11.36 -3.65 -3.80
N THR A 307 -12.02 -3.98 -2.69
CA THR A 307 -11.76 -3.37 -1.37
C THR A 307 -11.29 -4.43 -0.40
N MET A 308 -10.35 -4.07 0.47
CA MET A 308 -9.84 -4.87 1.56
C MET A 308 -10.06 -4.17 2.91
N ARG A 309 -10.64 -4.90 3.87
CA ARG A 309 -10.85 -4.41 5.23
C ARG A 309 -9.54 -4.45 6.01
N SER A 310 -9.26 -3.40 6.77
CA SER A 310 -8.03 -3.28 7.57
C SER A 310 -7.96 -4.38 8.64
N SER A 311 -9.06 -4.64 9.34
CA SER A 311 -9.04 -5.44 10.56
C SER A 311 -8.68 -6.91 10.38
N ASP A 312 -9.05 -7.51 9.24
CA ASP A 312 -8.91 -8.95 8.99
C ASP A 312 -8.53 -9.28 7.53
N GLY A 313 -8.30 -8.27 6.69
CA GLY A 313 -8.00 -8.46 5.27
C GLY A 313 -9.19 -9.02 4.47
N HIS A 314 -10.43 -8.90 4.97
CA HIS A 314 -11.63 -9.34 4.25
C HIS A 314 -11.76 -8.61 2.91
N THR A 315 -12.00 -9.36 1.83
CA THR A 315 -11.89 -8.84 0.47
C THR A 315 -13.20 -8.94 -0.29
N TRP A 316 -13.65 -7.82 -0.87
CA TRP A 316 -14.78 -7.78 -1.80
C TRP A 316 -14.31 -7.39 -3.20
N GLN A 317 -14.83 -8.05 -4.24
CA GLN A 317 -14.68 -7.63 -5.63
C GLN A 317 -15.94 -6.86 -6.07
N HIS A 318 -15.74 -5.74 -6.78
CA HIS A 318 -16.79 -4.84 -7.22
C HIS A 318 -16.92 -4.70 -8.74
N VAL A 319 -15.80 -4.72 -9.45
CA VAL A 319 -15.73 -4.63 -10.92
C VAL A 319 -14.85 -5.78 -11.43
N LYS A 320 -15.24 -6.39 -12.55
CA LYS A 320 -14.44 -7.44 -13.19
C LYS A 320 -13.20 -6.84 -13.85
N ALA A 321 -12.09 -7.58 -13.85
CA ALA A 321 -10.84 -7.10 -14.44
C ALA A 321 -10.94 -6.83 -15.94
N ASN A 322 -11.87 -7.48 -16.66
CA ASN A 322 -12.12 -7.19 -18.08
C ASN A 322 -12.75 -5.82 -18.34
N ASP A 323 -13.45 -5.24 -17.35
CA ASP A 323 -14.08 -3.92 -17.39
C ASP A 323 -13.18 -2.85 -16.74
N VAL A 324 -13.38 -1.58 -17.08
CA VAL A 324 -12.51 -0.46 -16.67
C VAL A 324 -13.14 0.32 -15.52
N ALA A 325 -12.66 0.10 -14.30
CA ALA A 325 -13.04 0.92 -13.13
C ALA A 325 -12.43 2.33 -13.19
N TRP A 326 -13.09 3.31 -12.56
CA TRP A 326 -12.69 4.72 -12.57
C TRP A 326 -11.85 5.12 -11.35
N GLN A 327 -10.72 4.46 -11.11
CA GLN A 327 -9.96 4.56 -9.85
C GLN A 327 -8.80 5.57 -9.88
N ALA A 328 -8.11 5.75 -11.01
CA ALA A 328 -6.79 6.38 -11.05
C ALA A 328 -6.82 7.89 -11.31
N GLY A 329 -7.95 8.47 -11.69
CA GLY A 329 -8.03 9.87 -12.17
C GLY A 329 -7.28 10.15 -13.49
N ASN A 330 -6.57 9.17 -14.04
CA ASN A 330 -5.92 9.19 -15.35
C ASN A 330 -6.50 8.06 -16.21
N TRP A 331 -7.25 8.42 -17.26
CA TRP A 331 -7.95 7.42 -18.10
C TRP A 331 -7.02 6.40 -18.75
N TYR A 332 -5.81 6.80 -19.16
CA TYR A 332 -4.82 5.87 -19.69
C TYR A 332 -4.45 4.81 -18.64
N VAL A 333 -4.20 5.23 -17.39
CA VAL A 333 -3.94 4.27 -16.31
C VAL A 333 -5.18 3.44 -15.97
N ASN A 334 -6.39 4.02 -15.93
CA ASN A 334 -7.63 3.26 -15.69
C ASN A 334 -7.79 2.09 -16.68
N MET A 335 -7.66 2.37 -17.98
CA MET A 335 -7.84 1.34 -19.00
C MET A 335 -6.75 0.25 -18.95
N HIS A 336 -5.59 0.54 -18.36
CA HIS A 336 -4.48 -0.41 -18.19
C HIS A 336 -4.32 -0.98 -16.77
N SER A 337 -5.29 -0.77 -15.87
CA SER A 337 -5.09 -1.16 -14.47
C SER A 337 -6.23 -1.91 -13.80
N ILE A 338 -5.88 -2.52 -12.67
CA ILE A 338 -6.78 -2.99 -11.63
C ILE A 338 -6.47 -2.18 -10.35
N GLY A 339 -7.48 -1.53 -9.77
CA GLY A 339 -7.35 -0.80 -8.50
C GLY A 339 -7.78 -1.65 -7.31
N ILE A 340 -7.00 -1.58 -6.23
CA ILE A 340 -7.26 -2.24 -4.94
C ILE A 340 -7.27 -1.18 -3.83
N GLU A 341 -8.44 -1.00 -3.25
CA GLU A 341 -8.69 -0.11 -2.11
C GLU A 341 -8.39 -0.80 -0.79
N HIS A 342 -7.48 -0.24 -0.01
CA HIS A 342 -7.18 -0.69 1.35
C HIS A 342 -7.91 0.24 2.33
N GLU A 343 -8.77 -0.31 3.19
CA GLU A 343 -9.45 0.51 4.19
C GLU A 343 -8.42 1.26 5.04
N GLY A 344 -8.53 2.57 5.09
CA GLY A 344 -7.66 3.40 5.92
C GLY A 344 -7.68 4.87 5.59
N PHE A 345 -6.75 5.57 6.24
CA PHE A 345 -6.44 6.97 6.02
C PHE A 345 -4.92 7.10 5.90
N ALA A 346 -4.43 7.55 4.75
CA ALA A 346 -3.01 7.71 4.48
C ALA A 346 -2.24 8.52 5.55
N PRO A 347 -2.79 9.59 6.19
CA PRO A 347 -2.06 10.31 7.23
C PRO A 347 -1.84 9.53 8.53
N GLN A 348 -2.64 8.49 8.78
CA GLN A 348 -2.62 7.71 10.04
C GLN A 348 -1.82 6.42 9.91
N GLY A 349 -1.49 6.03 8.68
CA GLY A 349 -0.40 5.11 8.36
C GLY A 349 -0.48 3.74 9.01
N ALA A 350 0.57 3.37 9.76
CA ALA A 350 0.77 2.04 10.35
C ALA A 350 -0.41 1.57 11.22
N THR A 351 -1.24 2.50 11.68
CA THR A 351 -2.47 2.18 12.40
C THR A 351 -3.41 1.35 11.52
N TRP A 352 -3.55 1.67 10.22
CA TRP A 352 -4.49 1.03 9.27
C TRP A 352 -3.89 -0.11 8.45
N PHE A 353 -2.60 -0.07 8.14
CA PHE A 353 -1.99 -1.07 7.28
C PHE A 353 -1.53 -2.31 8.06
N THR A 354 -2.49 -3.18 8.40
CA THR A 354 -2.24 -4.39 9.21
C THR A 354 -1.57 -5.52 8.43
N GLU A 355 -0.96 -6.47 9.15
CA GLU A 355 -0.35 -7.67 8.54
C GLU A 355 -1.38 -8.53 7.79
N ALA A 356 -2.58 -8.70 8.35
CA ALA A 356 -3.65 -9.45 7.70
C ALA A 356 -4.01 -8.85 6.33
N MET A 357 -4.13 -7.52 6.28
CA MET A 357 -4.40 -6.80 5.04
C MET A 357 -3.22 -6.90 4.06
N TYR A 358 -1.98 -6.66 4.48
CA TYR A 358 -0.82 -6.81 3.60
C TYR A 358 -0.72 -8.21 2.97
N ARG A 359 -0.92 -9.26 3.76
CA ARG A 359 -0.81 -10.65 3.29
C ARG A 359 -1.91 -11.03 2.33
N ASN A 360 -3.16 -10.68 2.63
CA ASN A 360 -4.29 -10.97 1.74
C ASN A 360 -4.21 -10.15 0.46
N SER A 361 -3.79 -8.89 0.55
CA SER A 361 -3.52 -8.04 -0.61
C SER A 361 -2.40 -8.62 -1.47
N ALA A 362 -1.29 -9.06 -0.87
CA ALA A 362 -0.20 -9.69 -1.62
C ALA A 362 -0.63 -11.00 -2.31
N LYS A 363 -1.46 -11.83 -1.69
CA LYS A 363 -2.04 -13.03 -2.35
C LYS A 363 -2.87 -12.64 -3.58
N LEU A 364 -3.74 -11.63 -3.44
CA LEU A 364 -4.57 -11.14 -4.53
C LEU A 364 -3.72 -10.57 -5.66
N VAL A 365 -2.75 -9.69 -5.35
CA VAL A 365 -1.86 -9.09 -6.34
C VAL A 365 -1.04 -10.13 -7.08
N ARG A 366 -0.47 -11.13 -6.39
CA ARG A 366 0.25 -12.23 -7.06
C ARG A 366 -0.64 -13.01 -8.02
N TYR A 367 -1.89 -13.28 -7.63
CA TYR A 367 -2.86 -13.95 -8.49
C TYR A 367 -3.20 -13.11 -9.73
N LEU A 368 -3.54 -11.84 -9.54
CA LEU A 368 -3.91 -10.93 -10.62
C LEU A 368 -2.73 -10.67 -11.56
N ALA A 369 -1.53 -10.51 -11.02
CA ALA A 369 -0.32 -10.32 -11.80
C ALA A 369 0.01 -11.55 -12.65
N ALA A 370 -0.07 -12.75 -12.07
CA ALA A 370 0.11 -13.99 -12.82
C ALA A 370 -0.96 -14.17 -13.92
N LYS A 371 -2.23 -13.86 -13.61
CA LYS A 371 -3.36 -13.98 -14.55
C LYS A 371 -3.23 -13.03 -15.74
N ASN A 372 -2.73 -11.82 -15.51
CA ASN A 372 -2.67 -10.75 -16.51
C ASN A 372 -1.27 -10.50 -17.07
N HIS A 373 -0.28 -11.29 -16.65
CA HIS A 373 1.14 -11.12 -17.03
C HIS A 373 1.75 -9.78 -16.64
N ILE A 374 1.37 -9.26 -15.47
CA ILE A 374 1.90 -8.00 -14.91
C ILE A 374 3.20 -8.29 -14.16
N PRO A 375 4.31 -7.58 -14.44
CA PRO A 375 5.53 -7.71 -13.66
C PRO A 375 5.31 -7.34 -12.19
N LEU A 376 5.87 -8.14 -11.27
CA LEU A 376 5.90 -7.80 -9.84
C LEU A 376 7.09 -6.89 -9.55
N ASP A 377 7.01 -5.64 -9.97
CA ASP A 377 7.97 -4.58 -9.66
C ASP A 377 7.24 -3.25 -9.34
N ARG A 378 7.96 -2.26 -8.81
CA ARG A 378 7.39 -0.96 -8.44
C ARG A 378 7.01 -0.07 -9.63
N ALA A 379 7.27 -0.50 -10.87
CA ALA A 379 6.81 0.21 -12.07
C ALA A 379 5.43 -0.26 -12.55
N HIS A 380 4.94 -1.40 -12.03
CA HIS A 380 3.68 -2.02 -12.43
C HIS A 380 2.74 -2.28 -11.25
N ILE A 381 3.29 -2.50 -10.06
CA ILE A 381 2.55 -2.43 -8.79
C ILE A 381 2.85 -1.05 -8.20
N ILE A 382 1.93 -0.11 -8.40
CA ILE A 382 2.12 1.32 -8.12
C ILE A 382 1.15 1.81 -7.05
N GLY A 383 1.52 2.86 -6.32
CA GLY A 383 0.56 3.64 -5.54
C GLY A 383 -0.20 4.62 -6.43
N HIS A 384 -1.34 5.13 -5.97
CA HIS A 384 -2.04 6.21 -6.68
C HIS A 384 -1.19 7.49 -6.72
N ASP A 385 -0.38 7.72 -5.69
CA ASP A 385 0.67 8.73 -5.61
C ASP A 385 1.66 8.73 -6.79
N GLN A 386 1.81 7.60 -7.49
CA GLN A 386 2.69 7.46 -8.64
C GLN A 386 2.00 7.65 -10.00
N VAL A 387 0.67 7.78 -10.03
CA VAL A 387 -0.09 8.01 -11.26
C VAL A 387 0.15 9.44 -11.75
N PRO A 388 0.58 9.67 -13.01
CA PRO A 388 0.78 11.04 -13.50
C PRO A 388 -0.51 11.79 -13.75
N GLY A 389 -0.46 13.12 -13.63
CA GLY A 389 -1.48 14.01 -14.18
C GLY A 389 -1.56 13.89 -15.70
N THR A 390 -2.74 14.09 -16.29
CA THR A 390 -2.97 13.86 -17.72
C THR A 390 -2.50 14.99 -18.64
N ILE A 391 -2.51 16.21 -18.09
CA ILE A 391 -2.10 17.50 -18.68
C ILE A 391 -1.60 18.42 -17.54
N PRO A 392 -0.89 19.53 -17.82
CA PRO A 392 -0.31 20.38 -16.78
C PRO A 392 -1.29 20.81 -15.68
N SER A 393 -2.49 21.26 -16.05
CA SER A 393 -3.49 21.75 -15.09
C SER A 393 -4.07 20.68 -14.17
N THR A 394 -3.79 19.40 -14.42
CA THR A 394 -4.29 18.28 -13.60
C THR A 394 -3.24 17.69 -12.67
N VAL A 395 -1.96 18.11 -12.78
CA VAL A 395 -0.88 17.51 -11.98
C VAL A 395 -1.06 17.77 -10.49
N ALA A 396 -1.34 19.02 -10.09
CA ALA A 396 -1.51 19.38 -8.68
C ALA A 396 -2.72 18.72 -7.99
N GLY A 397 -3.71 18.27 -8.77
CA GLY A 397 -4.93 17.62 -8.26
C GLY A 397 -4.88 16.09 -8.27
N MET A 398 -3.74 15.49 -8.60
CA MET A 398 -3.60 14.04 -8.54
C MET A 398 -3.46 13.57 -7.09
N HIS A 399 -3.97 12.36 -6.86
CA HIS A 399 -4.00 11.70 -5.57
C HIS A 399 -2.62 11.34 -5.01
N TRP A 400 -2.61 10.97 -3.72
CA TRP A 400 -1.41 10.76 -2.92
C TRP A 400 -1.45 9.51 -2.02
N ASP A 401 -2.54 8.76 -2.06
CA ASP A 401 -2.66 7.43 -1.46
C ASP A 401 -1.72 6.41 -2.16
N PRO A 402 -1.19 5.38 -1.45
CA PRO A 402 -1.46 5.02 -0.05
C PRO A 402 -0.64 5.81 0.98
N GLY A 403 0.05 6.87 0.53
CA GLY A 403 0.79 7.78 1.39
C GLY A 403 2.13 7.26 1.93
N PRO A 404 2.73 8.01 2.87
CA PRO A 404 4.12 7.81 3.29
C PRO A 404 4.36 6.58 4.17
N TYR A 405 3.30 5.92 4.63
CA TYR A 405 3.38 4.89 5.68
C TYR A 405 3.02 3.48 5.18
N PHE A 406 2.67 3.33 3.89
CA PHE A 406 2.53 2.01 3.29
C PHE A 406 3.92 1.38 3.10
N ASP A 407 4.19 0.27 3.78
CA ASP A 407 5.47 -0.44 3.79
C ASP A 407 5.66 -1.22 2.49
N TRP A 408 6.09 -0.50 1.46
CA TRP A 408 6.41 -1.08 0.15
C TRP A 408 7.50 -2.15 0.22
N GLU A 409 8.43 -2.09 1.17
CA GLU A 409 9.50 -3.09 1.29
C GLU A 409 8.93 -4.43 1.77
N HIS A 410 8.17 -4.42 2.87
CA HIS A 410 7.48 -5.60 3.37
C HIS A 410 6.43 -6.13 2.40
N TYR A 411 5.68 -5.24 1.76
CA TYR A 411 4.68 -5.65 0.77
C TYR A 411 5.33 -6.44 -0.37
N PHE A 412 6.48 -6.00 -0.87
CA PHE A 412 7.21 -6.72 -1.92
C PHE A 412 7.90 -8.01 -1.44
N ASP A 413 8.29 -8.08 -0.17
CA ASP A 413 8.70 -9.34 0.46
C ASP A 413 7.55 -10.38 0.41
N LEU A 414 6.33 -9.96 0.73
CA LEU A 414 5.13 -10.80 0.67
C LEU A 414 4.71 -11.17 -0.77
N LEU A 415 4.93 -10.28 -1.73
CA LEU A 415 4.73 -10.56 -3.15
C LEU A 415 5.70 -11.64 -3.69
N GLY A 416 6.80 -11.91 -2.96
CA GLY A 416 7.88 -12.78 -3.42
C GLY A 416 8.76 -12.12 -4.48
N ALA A 417 8.75 -10.79 -4.55
CA ALA A 417 9.54 -9.98 -5.48
C ALA A 417 10.24 -8.84 -4.71
N PRO A 418 10.94 -9.14 -3.61
CA PRO A 418 11.37 -8.13 -2.67
C PRO A 418 12.22 -7.05 -3.33
N ILE A 419 12.14 -5.84 -2.79
CA ILE A 419 12.99 -4.72 -3.21
C ILE A 419 14.42 -5.06 -2.75
N TYR A 420 15.17 -5.77 -3.58
CA TYR A 420 16.51 -6.25 -3.24
C TYR A 420 17.56 -5.12 -3.33
N GLY A 421 18.35 -4.96 -2.26
CA GLY A 421 19.56 -4.15 -2.22
C GLY A 421 20.72 -5.02 -1.75
N HIS A 422 21.35 -5.78 -2.64
CA HIS A 422 22.41 -6.72 -2.21
C HIS A 422 23.82 -6.23 -2.47
N LYS A 423 24.01 -5.13 -3.22
CA LYS A 423 25.34 -4.59 -3.53
C LYS A 423 25.33 -3.08 -3.68
N ILE A 424 26.13 -2.39 -2.87
CA ILE A 424 26.64 -1.06 -3.19
C ILE A 424 27.81 -1.26 -4.16
N PHE A 425 27.53 -1.61 -5.42
CA PHE A 425 28.55 -1.33 -6.45
C PHE A 425 28.82 0.19 -6.43
N PRO A 426 30.03 0.67 -6.74
CA PRO A 426 30.33 2.10 -6.62
C PRO A 426 29.28 2.88 -7.41
N VAL A 427 28.43 3.60 -6.69
CA VAL A 427 27.37 4.45 -7.25
C VAL A 427 28.08 5.59 -7.95
N LYS A 428 28.13 5.53 -9.29
CA LYS A 428 28.80 6.51 -10.14
C LYS A 428 27.77 7.32 -10.93
N ALA A 429 28.19 8.48 -11.40
CA ALA A 429 27.39 9.24 -12.35
C ALA A 429 27.01 8.35 -13.56
N GLY A 430 25.72 8.33 -13.89
CA GLY A 430 25.13 7.51 -14.94
C GLY A 430 24.60 6.14 -14.50
N SER A 431 24.90 5.67 -13.29
CA SER A 431 24.31 4.45 -12.75
C SER A 431 22.85 4.67 -12.33
N ILE A 432 22.02 3.63 -12.41
CA ILE A 432 20.67 3.64 -11.81
C ILE A 432 20.80 3.19 -10.35
N VAL A 433 20.11 3.88 -9.45
CA VAL A 433 19.90 3.46 -8.06
C VAL A 433 18.43 3.18 -7.80
N THR A 434 18.15 2.14 -7.00
CA THR A 434 16.84 1.83 -6.44
C THR A 434 16.82 2.28 -4.99
N ILE A 435 15.81 3.07 -4.60
CA ILE A 435 15.65 3.55 -3.23
C ILE A 435 15.18 2.41 -2.33
N LYS A 436 15.80 2.29 -1.15
CA LYS A 436 15.44 1.33 -0.12
C LYS A 436 15.99 1.83 1.23
N PRO A 437 15.26 2.73 1.92
CA PRO A 437 15.72 3.33 3.17
C PRO A 437 15.64 2.38 4.37
N GLY A 438 14.93 1.24 4.26
CA GLY A 438 14.67 0.37 5.40
C GLY A 438 13.56 0.94 6.27
N PHE A 439 12.32 0.54 5.98
CA PHE A 439 11.10 1.11 6.55
C PHE A 439 11.16 1.35 8.07
N GLU A 440 11.42 0.29 8.86
CA GLU A 440 11.43 0.33 10.33
C GLU A 440 12.37 1.38 10.94
N GLY A 441 13.53 1.63 10.32
CA GLY A 441 14.52 2.59 10.81
C GLY A 441 14.34 3.99 10.22
N ASN A 442 13.48 4.14 9.21
CA ASN A 442 13.37 5.35 8.41
C ASN A 442 12.21 6.22 8.92
N VAL A 443 12.46 7.02 9.96
CA VAL A 443 11.49 7.97 10.51
C VAL A 443 11.77 9.37 9.99
N GLN A 444 11.01 9.78 8.97
CA GLN A 444 11.10 11.14 8.41
C GLN A 444 10.12 12.09 9.10
N VAL A 445 10.45 13.39 9.13
CA VAL A 445 9.51 14.42 9.61
C VAL A 445 8.40 14.61 8.58
N VAL A 446 7.16 14.40 9.00
CA VAL A 446 5.94 14.65 8.24
C VAL A 446 5.04 15.56 9.07
N SER A 447 4.21 16.38 8.43
CA SER A 447 3.33 17.37 9.06
C SER A 447 1.92 17.33 8.49
N ASN A 448 0.97 17.94 9.19
CA ASN A 448 -0.43 18.07 8.78
C ASN A 448 -1.23 16.76 8.73
N CYS A 449 -0.90 15.77 9.57
CA CYS A 449 -1.69 14.53 9.66
C CYS A 449 -3.04 14.74 10.39
N ASP A 450 -3.01 15.34 11.58
CA ASP A 450 -4.22 15.55 12.39
C ASP A 450 -4.70 17.01 12.39
N ALA A 451 -3.77 17.96 12.35
CA ALA A 451 -4.06 19.39 12.39
C ALA A 451 -3.09 20.20 11.51
N PRO A 452 -3.53 21.32 10.91
CA PRO A 452 -2.66 22.20 10.15
C PRO A 452 -1.52 22.78 10.98
N GLY A 453 -0.30 22.75 10.44
CA GLY A 453 0.91 23.30 11.03
C GLY A 453 1.57 22.42 12.10
N THR A 454 1.05 21.22 12.37
CA THR A 454 1.61 20.33 13.41
C THR A 454 2.38 19.16 12.81
N PRO A 455 3.52 18.75 13.40
CA PRO A 455 4.16 17.49 13.05
C PRO A 455 3.22 16.30 13.27
N CYS A 456 3.31 15.29 12.42
CA CYS A 456 2.65 14.00 12.61
C CYS A 456 3.33 13.24 13.76
N THR A 457 2.62 12.30 14.39
CA THR A 457 3.24 11.34 15.29
C THR A 457 4.37 10.60 14.55
N PRO A 458 5.60 10.60 15.08
CA PRO A 458 6.71 9.91 14.43
C PRO A 458 6.42 8.42 14.24
N GLN A 459 6.54 7.95 13.00
CA GLN A 459 6.40 6.55 12.62
C GLN A 459 7.29 6.24 11.41
N ALA A 460 7.52 4.96 11.16
CA ALA A 460 8.29 4.49 10.01
C ALA A 460 7.67 4.97 8.69
N THR A 461 8.51 5.42 7.75
CA THR A 461 8.10 5.95 6.45
C THR A 461 8.76 5.20 5.31
N ASN A 462 8.15 5.25 4.13
CA ASN A 462 8.57 4.52 2.95
C ASN A 462 9.46 5.33 1.99
N PHE A 463 9.98 6.49 2.38
CA PHE A 463 10.68 7.40 1.47
C PHE A 463 11.86 8.12 2.11
N VAL A 464 12.76 8.67 1.28
CA VAL A 464 13.72 9.70 1.67
C VAL A 464 13.38 11.04 1.02
N TYR A 465 13.65 12.13 1.72
CA TYR A 465 13.52 13.48 1.13
C TYR A 465 14.66 13.78 0.17
N LEU A 466 14.33 14.45 -0.93
CA LEU A 466 15.28 15.04 -1.85
C LEU A 466 15.42 16.54 -1.59
N ARG A 467 16.67 16.99 -1.52
CA ARG A 467 17.07 18.37 -1.27
C ARG A 467 17.69 19.02 -2.50
N GLN A 468 17.68 20.34 -2.55
CA GLN A 468 18.25 21.10 -3.66
C GLN A 468 19.80 21.14 -3.64
N ALA A 469 20.42 20.82 -2.50
CA ALA A 469 21.87 20.78 -2.32
C ALA A 469 22.28 19.66 -1.32
N PRO A 470 23.56 19.23 -1.29
CA PRO A 470 24.04 18.18 -0.39
C PRO A 470 24.25 18.69 1.05
N ASP A 471 23.17 19.16 1.67
CA ASP A 471 23.13 19.73 3.01
C ASP A 471 21.80 19.37 3.68
N ASP A 472 21.82 18.91 4.94
CA ASP A 472 20.64 18.55 5.72
C ASP A 472 19.69 19.75 5.96
N ASN A 473 20.16 20.99 5.77
CA ASN A 473 19.35 22.20 5.86
C ASN A 473 18.95 22.79 4.50
N ALA A 474 19.39 22.19 3.39
CA ALA A 474 18.99 22.65 2.07
C ALA A 474 17.48 22.46 1.89
N PRO A 475 16.80 23.42 1.22
CA PRO A 475 15.38 23.30 0.90
C PRO A 475 15.08 22.02 0.12
N LEU A 476 13.85 21.51 0.29
CA LEU A 476 13.37 20.36 -0.46
C LEU A 476 13.22 20.69 -1.96
N VAL A 477 13.33 19.68 -2.82
CA VAL A 477 13.27 19.84 -4.27
C VAL A 477 11.92 20.44 -4.71
N LYS A 478 11.95 21.29 -5.75
CA LYS A 478 10.74 21.85 -6.33
C LYS A 478 10.06 20.85 -7.25
N ASP A 479 8.76 20.65 -7.05
CA ASP A 479 7.89 20.09 -8.07
C ASP A 479 7.06 21.21 -8.71
N ILE A 480 7.48 21.68 -9.89
CA ILE A 480 6.80 22.77 -10.61
C ILE A 480 5.38 22.42 -11.07
N GLY A 481 4.99 21.15 -11.02
CA GLY A 481 3.64 20.71 -11.32
C GLY A 481 2.70 20.71 -10.13
N LEU A 482 3.22 20.28 -8.98
CA LEU A 482 2.48 20.31 -7.72
C LEU A 482 2.40 21.75 -7.18
N HIS A 483 3.49 22.50 -7.33
CA HIS A 483 3.68 23.86 -6.84
C HIS A 483 3.95 24.84 -7.99
N PRO A 484 2.94 25.18 -8.81
CA PRO A 484 3.11 26.07 -9.97
C PRO A 484 3.50 27.51 -9.60
N ASN A 485 3.31 27.89 -8.33
CA ASN A 485 3.76 29.16 -7.75
C ASN A 485 5.28 29.16 -7.44
N GLY A 486 5.97 28.04 -7.63
CA GLY A 486 7.43 27.92 -7.50
C GLY A 486 7.95 27.82 -6.07
N ILE A 487 7.08 27.52 -5.09
CA ILE A 487 7.50 27.23 -3.72
C ILE A 487 8.31 25.94 -3.66
N ASP A 488 9.17 25.83 -2.64
CA ASP A 488 9.89 24.60 -2.35
C ASP A 488 8.91 23.51 -1.89
N GLY A 489 9.30 22.23 -2.06
CA GLY A 489 8.54 21.13 -1.47
C GLY A 489 8.45 21.27 0.06
N THR A 490 7.41 20.70 0.63
CA THR A 490 7.13 20.80 2.06
C THR A 490 7.17 19.43 2.74
N THR A 491 7.04 19.42 4.08
CA THR A 491 6.83 18.19 4.85
C THR A 491 5.36 17.86 5.05
N ASP A 492 4.44 18.55 4.36
CA ASP A 492 3.00 18.22 4.41
C ASP A 492 2.81 16.77 3.97
N VAL A 493 2.02 15.99 4.71
CA VAL A 493 1.75 14.57 4.44
C VAL A 493 1.30 14.32 3.00
N SER A 494 0.53 15.24 2.41
CA SER A 494 0.04 15.18 1.05
C SER A 494 1.04 15.67 -0.02
N ASP A 495 2.10 16.37 0.38
CA ASP A 495 3.13 16.88 -0.54
C ASP A 495 4.22 15.83 -0.75
N MET A 496 4.03 15.00 -1.79
CA MET A 496 4.99 13.98 -2.19
C MET A 496 6.05 14.48 -3.18
N GLY A 497 6.00 15.75 -3.61
CA GLY A 497 6.81 16.26 -4.73
C GLY A 497 8.32 16.11 -4.53
N SER A 498 8.78 16.07 -3.28
CA SER A 498 10.19 15.91 -2.88
C SER A 498 10.57 14.52 -2.39
N ARG A 499 9.72 13.51 -2.56
CA ARG A 499 9.90 12.19 -1.95
C ARG A 499 10.39 11.16 -2.95
N ALA A 500 11.48 10.49 -2.62
CA ALA A 500 11.94 9.30 -3.32
C ALA A 500 11.48 8.07 -2.52
N ALA A 501 10.41 7.42 -2.98
CA ALA A 501 9.77 6.28 -2.30
C ALA A 501 10.53 4.96 -2.53
N ALA A 502 10.35 4.00 -1.62
CA ALA A 502 10.96 2.69 -1.65
C ALA A 502 10.62 1.95 -2.94
N GLY A 503 11.70 1.47 -3.59
CA GLY A 503 11.73 0.79 -4.87
C GLY A 503 11.62 1.69 -6.11
N SER A 504 11.46 3.01 -5.93
CA SER A 504 11.64 3.98 -7.03
C SER A 504 13.08 3.97 -7.52
N GLN A 505 13.26 4.28 -8.81
CA GLN A 505 14.56 4.25 -9.46
C GLN A 505 14.95 5.61 -10.04
N TYR A 506 16.23 5.95 -9.94
CA TYR A 506 16.77 7.21 -10.45
C TYR A 506 18.16 7.05 -11.04
N VAL A 507 18.53 7.91 -11.99
CA VAL A 507 19.90 7.98 -12.50
C VAL A 507 20.71 8.95 -11.64
N VAL A 508 21.85 8.48 -11.17
CA VAL A 508 22.82 9.28 -10.42
C VAL A 508 23.44 10.32 -11.36
N ALA A 509 23.32 11.58 -11.01
CA ALA A 509 23.98 12.68 -11.72
C ALA A 509 25.41 12.88 -11.20
N GLN A 510 25.59 12.87 -9.88
CA GLN A 510 26.89 13.04 -9.22
C GLN A 510 26.84 12.62 -7.75
N ARG A 511 28.00 12.60 -7.08
CA ARG A 511 28.14 12.27 -5.66
C ARG A 511 29.08 13.27 -4.98
N GLN A 512 28.75 13.67 -3.75
CA GLN A 512 29.57 14.54 -2.91
C GLN A 512 29.60 14.00 -1.48
N GLY A 513 30.69 13.32 -1.09
CA GLY A 513 30.77 12.63 0.20
C GLY A 513 29.67 11.57 0.34
N ASP A 514 28.86 11.69 1.38
CA ASP A 514 27.71 10.82 1.65
C ASP A 514 26.45 11.21 0.87
N TRP A 515 26.47 12.31 0.11
CA TRP A 515 25.33 12.78 -0.66
C TRP A 515 25.35 12.27 -2.09
N VAL A 516 24.21 11.78 -2.55
CA VAL A 516 23.99 11.32 -3.91
C VAL A 516 22.99 12.26 -4.58
N ALA A 517 23.40 12.86 -5.71
CA ALA A 517 22.51 13.63 -6.57
C ALA A 517 21.92 12.72 -7.64
N VAL A 518 20.62 12.80 -7.84
CA VAL A 518 19.92 12.12 -8.94
C VAL A 518 19.19 13.11 -9.84
N TRP A 519 18.98 12.74 -11.10
CA TRP A 519 18.10 13.48 -11.99
C TRP A 519 16.65 13.30 -11.54
N TYR A 520 15.98 14.42 -11.22
CA TYR A 520 14.64 14.44 -10.65
C TYR A 520 13.86 15.67 -11.17
N LEU A 521 12.77 15.44 -11.89
CA LEU A 521 11.90 16.48 -12.48
C LEU A 521 12.63 17.56 -13.31
N GLY A 522 13.71 17.19 -13.99
CA GLY A 522 14.53 18.13 -14.78
C GLY A 522 15.60 18.87 -13.98
N ALA A 523 15.75 18.59 -12.68
CA ALA A 523 16.75 19.18 -11.80
C ALA A 523 17.58 18.09 -11.06
N LEU A 524 18.49 18.53 -10.19
CA LEU A 524 19.17 17.65 -9.25
C LEU A 524 18.38 17.55 -7.95
N GLY A 525 18.15 16.33 -7.49
CA GLY A 525 17.68 16.03 -6.13
C GLY A 525 18.73 15.29 -5.34
N TRP A 526 19.05 15.77 -4.15
CA TRP A 526 20.08 15.22 -3.28
C TRP A 526 19.48 14.49 -2.10
N PHE A 527 19.93 13.27 -1.85
CA PHE A 527 19.67 12.56 -0.60
C PHE A 527 20.99 12.09 0.01
N LYS A 528 20.98 11.96 1.33
CA LYS A 528 22.08 11.39 2.09
C LYS A 528 21.97 9.87 1.99
N SER A 529 23.07 9.19 1.67
CA SER A 529 23.15 7.73 1.63
C SER A 529 24.58 7.30 1.97
N PRO A 530 24.96 7.37 3.26
CA PRO A 530 26.30 7.01 3.73
C PRO A 530 26.67 5.57 3.35
N ALA A 531 27.96 5.33 3.10
CA ALA A 531 28.41 3.97 2.75
C ALA A 531 28.17 2.94 3.88
N SER A 532 28.09 3.39 5.13
CA SER A 532 27.81 2.54 6.30
C SER A 532 26.32 2.19 6.48
N ALA A 533 25.42 2.95 5.88
CA ALA A 533 23.98 2.80 5.98
C ALA A 533 23.34 3.37 4.69
N PRO A 534 23.42 2.64 3.57
CA PRO A 534 22.92 3.13 2.29
C PRO A 534 21.39 3.12 2.22
N ASP A 535 20.79 4.21 1.73
CA ASP A 535 19.35 4.31 1.46
C ASP A 535 19.01 3.99 -0.01
N ALA A 536 20.02 3.69 -0.83
CA ALA A 536 19.85 3.35 -2.23
C ALA A 536 20.91 2.37 -2.74
N PHE A 537 20.51 1.51 -3.67
CA PHE A 537 21.33 0.41 -4.18
C PHE A 537 21.43 0.45 -5.70
N ALA A 538 22.64 0.27 -6.22
CA ALA A 538 22.88 0.27 -7.67
C ALA A 538 22.14 -0.88 -8.34
N LYS A 539 21.50 -0.61 -9.49
CA LYS A 539 20.74 -1.58 -10.27
C LYS A 539 21.11 -1.45 -11.76
N PRO A 540 21.44 -2.54 -12.47
CA PRO A 540 21.56 -2.52 -13.92
C PRO A 540 20.21 -2.18 -14.56
N GLY A 541 20.22 -1.46 -15.67
CA GLY A 541 19.00 -1.12 -16.37
C GLY A 541 19.26 -0.27 -17.59
N LEU A 542 18.17 0.18 -18.20
CA LEU A 542 18.17 1.05 -19.36
C LEU A 542 17.77 2.45 -18.93
N VAL A 543 18.35 3.44 -19.60
CA VAL A 543 18.01 4.85 -19.42
C VAL A 543 17.60 5.46 -20.75
N VAL A 544 16.70 6.42 -20.72
CA VAL A 544 16.47 7.33 -21.83
C VAL A 544 17.39 8.54 -21.74
N LYS A 545 17.89 9.00 -22.88
CA LYS A 545 18.57 10.28 -23.05
C LYS A 545 18.00 11.02 -24.26
N PRO A 546 17.96 12.36 -24.27
CA PRO A 546 17.61 13.10 -25.47
C PRO A 546 18.46 12.68 -26.68
N LYS A 547 17.84 12.54 -27.85
CA LYS A 547 18.59 12.29 -29.10
C LYS A 547 19.52 13.46 -29.42
N ALA A 548 20.58 13.17 -30.18
CA ALA A 548 21.49 14.19 -30.67
C ALA A 548 20.72 15.33 -31.38
N GLY A 549 21.03 16.59 -31.03
CA GLY A 549 20.35 17.78 -31.55
C GLY A 549 19.05 18.17 -30.82
N LYS A 550 18.55 17.36 -29.86
CA LYS A 550 17.40 17.71 -29.02
C LYS A 550 17.89 18.33 -27.71
N ALA A 551 17.70 19.64 -27.55
CA ALA A 551 18.06 20.35 -26.32
C ALA A 551 17.10 20.05 -25.15
N SER A 552 15.85 19.71 -25.46
CA SER A 552 14.78 19.40 -24.51
C SER A 552 13.84 18.37 -25.14
N VAL A 553 13.42 17.39 -24.34
CA VAL A 553 12.43 16.37 -24.73
C VAL A 553 11.18 16.53 -23.87
N PRO A 554 9.99 16.65 -24.47
CA PRO A 554 8.73 16.73 -23.74
C PRO A 554 8.42 15.45 -22.96
N VAL A 555 7.84 15.61 -21.78
CA VAL A 555 7.34 14.51 -20.93
C VAL A 555 5.82 14.51 -20.96
N TYR A 556 5.20 13.34 -20.98
CA TYR A 556 3.76 13.17 -21.12
C TYR A 556 3.18 12.37 -19.95
N GLY A 557 1.94 12.69 -19.58
CA GLY A 557 1.19 11.93 -18.56
C GLY A 557 0.35 10.79 -19.12
N ARG A 558 0.31 10.63 -20.44
CA ARG A 558 -0.42 9.57 -21.16
C ARG A 558 0.30 9.24 -22.47
N ALA A 559 0.22 7.99 -22.91
CA ALA A 559 0.76 7.53 -24.20
C ALA A 559 -0.38 7.29 -25.20
N TYR A 560 -1.17 8.32 -25.49
CA TYR A 560 -2.27 8.23 -26.46
C TYR A 560 -1.81 8.22 -27.92
N PRO A 561 -2.61 7.66 -28.85
CA PRO A 561 -2.32 7.63 -30.28
C PRO A 561 -2.18 9.00 -30.92
N GLU A 562 -1.42 9.06 -32.01
CA GLU A 562 -1.41 10.18 -32.94
C GLU A 562 -2.78 10.43 -33.58
N GLU A 563 -3.05 11.66 -34.01
CA GLU A 563 -4.35 12.06 -34.60
C GLU A 563 -4.77 11.17 -35.77
N ALA A 564 -3.82 10.77 -36.61
CA ALA A 564 -4.08 9.93 -37.79
C ALA A 564 -4.56 8.49 -37.44
N ALA A 565 -4.43 8.06 -36.19
CA ALA A 565 -4.93 6.76 -35.73
C ALA A 565 -6.44 6.75 -35.49
N TYR A 566 -7.05 7.91 -35.28
CA TYR A 566 -8.46 8.02 -34.89
C TYR A 566 -9.38 7.80 -36.10
N PRO A 567 -10.29 6.81 -36.06
CA PRO A 567 -11.27 6.60 -37.11
C PRO A 567 -12.22 7.79 -37.28
N ALA A 568 -12.81 7.91 -38.47
CA ALA A 568 -13.83 8.92 -38.73
C ALA A 568 -14.99 8.80 -37.71
N GLY A 569 -15.40 9.93 -37.12
CA GLY A 569 -16.44 9.98 -36.09
C GLY A 569 -15.95 9.79 -34.65
N ILE A 570 -14.69 9.42 -34.44
CA ILE A 570 -14.07 9.37 -33.11
C ILE A 570 -13.28 10.67 -32.87
N PRO A 571 -13.64 11.48 -31.87
CA PRO A 571 -12.89 12.70 -31.59
C PRO A 571 -11.46 12.41 -31.13
N TYR A 572 -10.49 13.00 -31.82
CA TYR A 572 -9.08 12.96 -31.43
C TYR A 572 -8.89 13.45 -29.98
N GLN A 573 -8.13 12.69 -29.20
CA GLN A 573 -7.68 13.11 -27.88
C GLN A 573 -6.29 13.75 -27.99
N THR A 574 -6.24 15.08 -27.95
CA THR A 574 -4.98 15.83 -28.02
C THR A 574 -3.99 15.38 -26.94
N VAL A 575 -2.77 15.05 -27.36
CA VAL A 575 -1.67 14.66 -26.48
C VAL A 575 -0.84 15.89 -26.09
N THR A 576 -1.14 16.47 -24.93
CA THR A 576 -0.45 17.65 -24.40
C THR A 576 0.72 17.23 -23.49
N PRO A 577 1.95 17.73 -23.72
CA PRO A 577 3.05 17.53 -22.78
C PRO A 577 2.74 18.12 -21.40
N LEU A 578 3.30 17.51 -20.36
CA LEU A 578 3.40 18.11 -19.04
C LEU A 578 4.40 19.28 -19.07
N GLN A 579 4.37 20.10 -18.03
CA GLN A 579 5.26 21.24 -17.81
C GLN A 579 6.73 20.86 -17.58
N TYR A 580 7.04 19.56 -17.56
CA TYR A 580 8.39 19.05 -17.38
C TYR A 580 9.07 18.73 -18.72
N SER A 581 10.40 18.71 -18.71
CA SER A 581 11.19 18.23 -19.84
C SER A 581 12.48 17.55 -19.42
N ILE A 582 13.01 16.69 -20.29
CA ILE A 582 14.34 16.09 -20.14
C ILE A 582 15.34 16.95 -20.89
N GLY A 583 16.23 17.60 -20.16
CA GLY A 583 17.28 18.45 -20.72
C GLY A 583 18.47 17.67 -21.27
N ALA A 584 19.27 18.32 -22.13
CA ALA A 584 20.54 17.78 -22.59
C ALA A 584 21.46 17.37 -21.41
N GLY A 585 22.09 16.20 -21.50
CA GLY A 585 22.94 15.64 -20.45
C GLY A 585 22.19 14.90 -19.34
N GLN A 586 20.87 15.01 -19.27
CA GLN A 586 20.04 14.26 -18.31
C GLN A 586 19.76 12.84 -18.80
N ALA A 587 19.43 11.97 -17.85
CA ALA A 587 19.02 10.60 -18.13
C ALA A 587 18.01 10.14 -17.07
N TYR A 588 17.04 9.33 -17.49
CA TYR A 588 16.00 8.79 -16.59
C TYR A 588 15.85 7.28 -16.80
N PRO A 589 15.64 6.49 -15.74
CA PRO A 589 15.49 5.05 -15.89
C PRO A 589 14.23 4.71 -16.68
N VAL A 590 14.38 3.79 -17.64
CA VAL A 590 13.25 3.16 -18.32
C VAL A 590 12.64 2.14 -17.38
N SER A 591 11.33 2.21 -17.22
CA SER A 591 10.57 1.25 -16.44
C SER A 591 9.81 0.24 -17.29
N ASP A 592 9.31 0.67 -18.46
CA ASP A 592 8.75 -0.24 -19.47
C ASP A 592 8.96 0.30 -20.90
N LEU A 593 9.34 -0.59 -21.81
CA LEU A 593 9.58 -0.34 -23.23
C LEU A 593 8.38 -0.69 -24.13
N ASN A 594 7.38 -1.38 -23.58
CA ASN A 594 6.36 -2.10 -24.33
C ASN A 594 4.93 -1.69 -23.98
N ILE A 595 4.76 -0.52 -23.37
CA ILE A 595 3.44 0.08 -23.12
C ILE A 595 2.67 0.26 -24.43
N GLU A 596 1.36 0.07 -24.36
CA GLU A 596 0.47 0.20 -25.50
C GLU A 596 0.23 1.69 -25.82
N THR A 597 0.24 2.06 -27.09
CA THR A 597 -0.11 3.42 -27.50
C THR A 597 -1.54 3.40 -28.00
N ASP A 598 -2.47 3.62 -27.09
CA ASP A 598 -3.88 3.40 -27.35
C ASP A 598 -4.80 4.30 -26.52
N TYR A 599 -6.06 4.34 -26.97
CA TYR A 599 -7.14 5.03 -26.29
C TYR A 599 -8.41 4.19 -26.43
N TYR A 600 -8.90 3.67 -25.31
CA TYR A 600 -10.21 3.06 -25.26
C TYR A 600 -11.28 4.14 -25.11
N ARG A 601 -12.12 4.27 -26.13
CA ARG A 601 -13.29 5.14 -26.09
C ARG A 601 -14.47 4.34 -25.57
N ALA A 602 -14.93 4.66 -24.37
CA ALA A 602 -16.26 4.35 -23.86
C ALA A 602 -16.77 5.63 -23.21
N VAL A 603 -17.84 6.25 -23.69
CA VAL A 603 -18.38 7.51 -23.10
C VAL A 603 -19.89 7.56 -22.97
N THR A 604 -20.58 6.48 -23.34
CA THR A 604 -22.02 6.37 -23.21
C THR A 604 -22.42 5.01 -22.62
N PHE A 605 -23.55 4.96 -21.92
CA PHE A 605 -24.03 3.76 -21.25
C PHE A 605 -24.30 2.57 -22.20
N ALA A 606 -24.87 2.85 -23.37
CA ALA A 606 -25.31 1.83 -24.32
C ALA A 606 -24.64 1.99 -25.70
N GLY A 607 -23.55 2.76 -25.77
CA GLY A 607 -22.79 2.94 -27.01
C GLY A 607 -22.20 1.63 -27.49
N GLN A 608 -22.04 1.50 -28.80
CA GLN A 608 -21.46 0.33 -29.43
C GLN A 608 -20.49 0.74 -30.55
N PRO A 609 -19.58 -0.15 -30.97
CA PRO A 609 -18.77 0.08 -32.14
C PRO A 609 -19.66 0.38 -33.37
N PRO A 610 -19.20 1.24 -34.31
CA PRO A 610 -17.84 1.77 -34.40
C PRO A 610 -17.63 3.14 -33.73
N THR A 611 -18.63 3.73 -33.07
CA THR A 611 -18.57 5.12 -32.58
C THR A 611 -18.31 5.26 -31.07
N ASP A 612 -18.45 4.17 -30.32
CA ASP A 612 -18.17 4.06 -28.88
C ASP A 612 -17.80 2.61 -28.52
N HIS A 613 -17.23 2.38 -27.34
CA HIS A 613 -16.64 1.08 -26.95
C HIS A 613 -15.61 0.56 -27.99
N VAL A 614 -14.77 1.47 -28.49
CA VAL A 614 -13.75 1.19 -29.52
C VAL A 614 -12.37 1.46 -28.96
N GLN A 615 -11.45 0.52 -29.15
CA GLN A 615 -10.03 0.73 -28.92
C GLN A 615 -9.39 1.36 -30.15
N VAL A 616 -8.76 2.53 -29.97
CA VAL A 616 -7.95 3.19 -31.00
C VAL A 616 -6.49 2.85 -30.75
N LEU A 617 -5.82 2.24 -31.73
CA LEU A 617 -4.41 1.87 -31.65
C LEU A 617 -3.55 2.82 -32.48
N GLY A 618 -2.52 3.41 -31.86
CA GLY A 618 -1.54 4.26 -32.49
C GLY A 618 -0.33 3.50 -33.03
N LYS A 619 0.47 4.18 -33.87
CA LYS A 619 1.77 3.69 -34.36
C LYS A 619 2.94 4.39 -33.69
N ASP A 620 2.71 5.55 -33.08
CA ASP A 620 3.71 6.18 -32.24
C ASP A 620 4.12 5.22 -31.12
N ARG A 621 5.39 5.30 -30.71
CA ARG A 621 5.91 4.50 -29.60
C ARG A 621 6.27 5.40 -28.44
N TYR A 622 5.90 4.97 -27.26
CA TYR A 622 6.26 5.60 -26.00
C TYR A 622 7.05 4.63 -25.12
N TYR A 623 7.85 5.21 -24.22
CA TYR A 623 8.48 4.48 -23.12
C TYR A 623 7.97 5.03 -21.80
N GLN A 624 7.70 4.14 -20.86
CA GLN A 624 7.45 4.51 -19.47
C GLN A 624 8.80 4.76 -18.78
N ILE A 625 8.88 5.82 -18.01
CA ILE A 625 10.08 6.22 -17.27
C ILE A 625 9.74 6.57 -15.82
N TRP A 626 10.74 6.39 -14.96
CA TRP A 626 10.73 6.97 -13.62
C TRP A 626 11.05 8.47 -13.72
N PHE A 627 10.13 9.34 -13.29
CA PHE A 627 10.31 10.79 -13.46
C PHE A 627 9.75 11.57 -12.27
N GLY A 628 10.61 11.84 -11.29
CA GLY A 628 10.20 12.43 -10.03
C GLY A 628 9.61 11.37 -9.09
N HIS A 629 8.55 11.71 -8.37
CA HIS A 629 7.78 10.75 -7.58
C HIS A 629 6.87 9.89 -8.46
N ARG A 630 6.31 10.49 -9.51
CA ARG A 630 5.33 9.85 -10.41
C ARG A 630 6.01 9.14 -11.60
N MET A 631 5.27 8.25 -12.23
CA MET A 631 5.63 7.68 -13.53
C MET A 631 5.34 8.70 -14.64
N ALA A 632 6.07 8.64 -15.75
CA ALA A 632 5.77 9.45 -16.92
C ALA A 632 6.12 8.73 -18.23
N TYR A 633 5.75 9.36 -19.35
CA TYR A 633 5.94 8.80 -20.68
C TYR A 633 6.75 9.74 -21.58
N VAL A 634 7.60 9.16 -22.43
CA VAL A 634 8.36 9.90 -23.46
C VAL A 634 8.21 9.22 -24.80
N ARG A 635 8.16 10.01 -25.89
CA ARG A 635 8.11 9.48 -27.25
C ARG A 635 9.47 8.86 -27.61
N ALA A 636 9.46 7.63 -28.11
CA ALA A 636 10.65 6.94 -28.62
C ALA A 636 11.33 7.70 -29.77
N ALA A 637 10.56 8.52 -30.49
CA ALA A 637 11.07 9.39 -31.55
C ALA A 637 12.07 10.44 -31.04
N ASP A 638 12.02 10.83 -29.76
CA ASP A 638 12.81 11.93 -29.19
C ASP A 638 13.98 11.49 -28.31
N VAL A 639 14.05 10.22 -27.93
CA VAL A 639 15.06 9.68 -27.00
C VAL A 639 15.83 8.49 -27.55
N ASP A 640 17.09 8.37 -27.15
CA ASP A 640 17.88 7.15 -27.28
C ASP A 640 17.76 6.31 -26.01
N ILE A 641 17.69 4.98 -26.16
CA ILE A 641 17.85 4.04 -25.06
C ILE A 641 19.32 3.64 -24.95
N ARG A 642 19.87 3.68 -23.74
CA ARG A 642 21.24 3.26 -23.46
C ARG A 642 21.27 2.39 -22.19
N PRO A 643 22.20 1.43 -22.07
CA PRO A 643 22.53 0.86 -20.77
C PRO A 643 22.96 1.95 -19.79
N ALA A 644 22.57 1.82 -18.52
CA ALA A 644 23.15 2.58 -17.42
C ALA A 644 24.65 2.24 -17.25
N VAL A 645 25.40 3.18 -16.66
CA VAL A 645 26.86 3.07 -16.43
C VAL A 645 27.20 2.05 -15.36
#